data_AF-A0A2H3JJ27-F1
#
_entry.id   AF-A0A2H3JJ27-F1
#
_cell.length_a   1.000
_cell.length_b   1.000
_cell.length_c   1.000
_cell.angle_alpha   90.00
_cell.angle_beta   90.00
_cell.angle_gamma   90.00
#
_symmetry.space_group_name_H-M   'P 1'
#
loop_
_entity.id
_entity.type
_entity.pdbx_description
1 polymer ?
#
loop_
_entity_poly.entity_id
_entity_poly.type
_entity_poly.pdbx_seq_one_letter_code
_entity_poly.pdbx_strand_id
1 'polypeptide(L)'
;MPFTTPTVEQIEDYLESLEELLLSSLQAATPDLPRVSETVQRLWEDVSRFGPQSLPPLPNVRIPGLGAFEVPPPPPPPPPSIPSSYFPVGWVNEHPWTSLGISATVVGAGLLAGYGFRHNHARTARVRTSTGSDRRQVVVVLGGDSPSGLALILDLERNGYIVIASVTTPNAVVEVEQRSHGYVRALVLDPSHPETIPYFLRSLSATMSRRFPISSAGDPHASPSAHSYIHSVISLLTLPPPSATPPPAPFEHLSLSDTYAAYLQTTHLTPLQILQAILPLLRTSPARAQDSLSNKLARKSILICVPATDARVGVAFASAQAMSAAATLRGVEILRREIRMAALTDTSESMKNIKVVVVDVGAVGNRDSSQEPTYDLHQSMDRWTPSEKVAYGTAFASVVEGGMQYTTHRKPSDIAVFVNAIVDIVNDGQRIFISTTGAAFRIGLGRIREWVLGDRIAVGAGARTYVLASHLPTVILDAILSIPHLLISIRNALLPVPPRIVAPAPHSRSPLASSLAPENIEQGRGAPKGLGERGNDHMSETGSEADVESNEGYSSGPLMIIGISLWLVPAVSQALKIKRLMRLKPASIKSPSSFVDFEPHITLASVPTSCNLDDLRSAIPPTQTVIPIEFKSLDVGQKYFMSVYASVHDIGGLAALRSRLRESLGQNAVPAIAHLSLYYIDDADQDERSRIAELLRRSEGVIHYYEFGAKNTWYATIRYATSQKSRMVEIQE
;
A
#
# COMPACT_ATOMS: atom_id res chain seq x y z
N MET A 1 59.07 10.03 -20.64
CA MET A 1 58.64 8.89 -21.48
C MET A 1 57.31 9.29 -22.11
N PRO A 2 57.27 9.71 -23.39
CA PRO A 2 56.00 9.94 -24.07
C PRO A 2 55.39 8.58 -24.44
N PHE A 3 54.09 8.39 -24.16
CA PHE A 3 53.34 7.21 -24.57
C PHE A 3 53.06 7.29 -26.08
N THR A 4 53.72 6.44 -26.86
CA THR A 4 53.40 6.20 -28.27
C THR A 4 52.13 5.35 -28.37
N THR A 5 51.09 5.91 -28.96
CA THR A 5 49.88 5.17 -29.34
C THR A 5 50.23 4.13 -30.41
N PRO A 6 49.81 2.86 -30.28
CA PRO A 6 50.10 1.83 -31.27
C PRO A 6 49.48 2.21 -32.62
N THR A 7 50.22 2.01 -33.71
CA THR A 7 49.73 2.28 -35.06
C THR A 7 48.73 1.22 -35.49
N VAL A 8 47.90 1.54 -36.48
CA VAL A 8 46.86 0.64 -36.99
C VAL A 8 47.47 -0.69 -37.46
N GLU A 9 48.67 -0.66 -38.06
CA GLU A 9 49.35 -1.88 -38.48
C GLU A 9 49.71 -2.78 -37.29
N GLN A 10 50.08 -2.22 -36.14
CA GLN A 10 50.37 -3.00 -34.93
C GLN A 10 49.12 -3.65 -34.32
N ILE A 11 47.94 -3.05 -34.56
CA ILE A 11 46.66 -3.60 -34.11
C ILE A 11 46.21 -4.70 -35.08
N GLU A 12 46.43 -4.52 -36.38
CA GLU A 12 46.16 -5.53 -37.41
C GLU A 12 47.06 -6.76 -37.24
N ASP A 13 48.38 -6.58 -37.04
CA ASP A 13 49.33 -7.66 -36.74
C ASP A 13 48.94 -8.43 -35.46
N TYR A 14 48.44 -7.72 -34.45
CA TYR A 14 47.97 -8.34 -33.21
C TYR A 14 46.68 -9.15 -33.43
N LEU A 15 45.74 -8.65 -34.22
CA LEU A 15 44.51 -9.36 -34.56
C LEU A 15 44.77 -10.59 -35.42
N GLU A 16 45.70 -10.50 -36.37
CA GLU A 16 46.11 -11.62 -37.20
C GLU A 16 46.79 -12.71 -36.35
N SER A 17 47.64 -12.32 -35.39
CA SER A 17 48.24 -13.26 -34.43
C SER A 17 47.21 -13.93 -33.52
N LEU A 18 46.12 -13.24 -33.16
CA LEU A 18 45.02 -13.80 -32.36
C LEU A 18 44.15 -14.75 -33.16
N GLU A 19 43.92 -14.47 -34.44
CA GLU A 19 43.18 -15.34 -35.34
C GLU A 19 43.92 -16.66 -35.57
N GLU A 20 45.24 -16.59 -35.77
CA GLU A 20 46.10 -17.77 -35.92
C GLU A 20 46.16 -18.62 -34.63
N LEU A 21 46.17 -17.97 -33.46
CA LEU A 21 46.14 -18.63 -32.15
C LEU A 21 44.76 -19.26 -31.87
N LEU A 22 43.67 -18.61 -32.30
CA LEU A 22 42.33 -19.17 -32.23
C LEU A 22 42.15 -20.37 -33.15
N LEU A 23 42.59 -20.27 -34.41
CA LEU A 23 42.50 -21.35 -35.40
C LEU A 23 43.33 -22.56 -34.97
N SER A 24 44.53 -22.35 -34.44
CA SER A 24 45.37 -23.44 -33.92
C SER A 24 44.80 -24.08 -32.65
N SER A 25 44.18 -23.29 -31.75
CA SER A 25 43.52 -23.83 -30.55
C SER A 25 42.22 -24.60 -30.86
N LEU A 26 41.47 -24.17 -31.87
CA LEU A 26 40.22 -24.79 -32.33
C LEU A 26 40.46 -26.08 -33.11
N GLN A 27 41.57 -26.18 -33.86
CA GLN A 27 41.92 -27.42 -34.59
C GLN A 27 42.54 -28.49 -33.68
N ALA A 28 43.21 -28.11 -32.59
CA ALA A 28 43.80 -29.07 -31.64
C ALA A 28 42.77 -29.70 -30.69
N ALA A 29 41.63 -29.04 -30.45
CA ALA A 29 40.54 -29.52 -29.61
C ALA A 29 39.34 -30.02 -30.45
N THR A 30 39.46 -31.26 -30.89
CA THR A 30 38.46 -32.27 -31.35
C THR A 30 36.95 -32.02 -31.08
N PRO A 31 36.02 -32.70 -31.80
CA PRO A 31 35.00 -32.11 -32.67
C PRO A 31 33.55 -32.18 -32.13
N ASP A 32 33.34 -32.34 -30.82
CA ASP A 32 32.05 -32.83 -30.28
C ASP A 32 31.44 -31.98 -29.14
N LEU A 33 31.34 -30.65 -29.28
CA LEU A 33 30.58 -29.85 -28.30
C LEU A 33 29.75 -28.69 -28.92
N PRO A 34 28.40 -28.68 -28.79
CA PRO A 34 27.52 -27.64 -29.34
C PRO A 34 27.58 -26.29 -28.58
N ARG A 35 28.26 -26.22 -27.43
CA ARG A 35 28.31 -25.02 -26.58
C ARG A 35 29.21 -23.89 -27.10
N VAL A 36 30.14 -24.19 -28.01
CA VAL A 36 31.06 -23.18 -28.56
C VAL A 36 30.34 -22.26 -29.55
N SER A 37 29.37 -22.81 -30.31
CA SER A 37 28.53 -22.02 -31.20
C SER A 37 27.73 -20.95 -30.44
N GLU A 38 27.21 -21.29 -29.27
CA GLU A 38 26.43 -20.39 -28.42
C GLU A 38 27.29 -19.28 -27.81
N THR A 39 28.56 -19.57 -27.48
CA THR A 39 29.51 -18.55 -27.00
C THR A 39 30.02 -17.64 -28.10
N VAL A 40 30.23 -18.15 -29.31
CA VAL A 40 30.59 -17.34 -30.49
C VAL A 40 29.41 -16.46 -30.91
N GLN A 41 28.18 -16.98 -30.80
CA GLN A 41 26.96 -16.24 -31.10
C GLN A 41 26.70 -15.12 -30.08
N ARG A 42 27.00 -15.36 -28.80
CA ARG A 42 27.00 -14.30 -27.76
C ARG A 42 28.09 -13.26 -27.98
N LEU A 43 29.29 -13.68 -28.35
CA LEU A 43 30.38 -12.74 -28.66
C LEU A 43 30.04 -11.87 -29.87
N TRP A 44 29.42 -12.45 -30.90
CA TRP A 44 28.95 -11.73 -32.08
C TRP A 44 27.83 -10.75 -31.76
N GLU A 45 26.88 -11.15 -30.91
CA GLU A 45 25.83 -10.25 -30.40
C GLU A 45 26.42 -9.09 -29.58
N ASP A 46 27.42 -9.35 -28.74
CA ASP A 46 28.07 -8.31 -27.93
C ASP A 46 28.94 -7.36 -28.77
N VAL A 47 29.67 -7.87 -29.76
CA VAL A 47 30.44 -7.03 -30.71
C VAL A 47 29.50 -6.20 -31.58
N SER A 48 28.34 -6.72 -31.96
CA SER A 48 27.32 -5.95 -32.70
C SER A 48 26.63 -4.87 -31.86
N ARG A 49 26.54 -5.06 -30.54
CA ARG A 49 25.94 -4.10 -29.61
C ARG A 49 26.88 -3.00 -29.15
N PHE A 50 28.17 -3.32 -29.02
CA PHE A 50 29.16 -2.41 -28.43
C PHE A 50 30.28 -1.98 -29.38
N GLY A 51 30.25 -2.43 -30.64
CA GLY A 51 31.21 -2.03 -31.67
C GLY A 51 30.99 -0.59 -32.18
N PRO A 52 32.05 0.17 -32.50
CA PRO A 52 31.94 1.53 -33.03
C PRO A 52 31.26 1.52 -34.41
N GLN A 53 30.33 2.47 -34.62
CA GLN A 53 29.42 2.55 -35.79
C GLN A 53 30.08 2.88 -37.15
N SER A 54 31.39 2.66 -37.32
CA SER A 54 32.15 3.11 -38.50
C SER A 54 32.98 2.01 -39.17
N LEU A 55 32.51 0.77 -39.20
CA LEU A 55 33.12 -0.28 -40.04
C LEU A 55 32.35 -0.44 -41.37
N PRO A 56 33.02 -0.39 -42.53
CA PRO A 56 32.41 -0.79 -43.81
C PRO A 56 32.14 -2.30 -43.83
N PRO A 57 31.14 -2.78 -44.59
CA PRO A 57 30.76 -4.18 -44.60
C PRO A 57 31.89 -5.05 -45.19
N LEU A 58 32.51 -5.88 -44.35
CA LEU A 58 33.54 -6.84 -44.75
C LEU A 58 32.95 -7.98 -45.59
N PRO A 59 33.75 -8.60 -46.50
CA PRO A 59 33.26 -9.59 -47.45
C PRO A 59 32.96 -10.94 -46.78
N ASN A 60 31.95 -11.63 -47.33
CA ASN A 60 31.45 -12.93 -46.87
C ASN A 60 32.56 -14.01 -46.75
N VAL A 61 33.02 -14.26 -45.53
CA VAL A 61 33.89 -15.40 -45.19
C VAL A 61 33.04 -16.68 -45.15
N ARG A 62 33.35 -17.63 -46.05
CA ARG A 62 32.74 -18.97 -46.07
C ARG A 62 33.64 -19.94 -45.30
N ILE A 63 33.18 -20.39 -44.14
CA ILE A 63 33.85 -21.45 -43.37
C ILE A 63 33.32 -22.82 -43.85
N PRO A 64 34.16 -23.72 -44.39
CA PRO A 64 33.73 -25.05 -44.83
C PRO A 64 33.59 -26.00 -43.62
N GLY A 65 32.42 -26.61 -43.42
CA GLY A 65 32.20 -27.63 -42.39
C GLY A 65 30.90 -27.50 -41.59
N LEU A 66 30.20 -26.38 -41.70
CA LEU A 66 28.84 -26.22 -41.17
C LEU A 66 27.85 -26.56 -42.28
N GLY A 67 26.98 -27.55 -42.04
CA GLY A 67 25.94 -27.99 -42.96
C GLY A 67 25.07 -26.83 -43.47
N ALA A 68 24.49 -27.01 -44.66
CA ALA A 68 23.71 -26.01 -45.36
C ALA A 68 22.74 -25.30 -44.41
N PHE A 69 22.92 -23.99 -44.28
CA PHE A 69 21.95 -23.08 -43.67
C PHE A 69 20.66 -23.18 -44.52
N GLU A 70 19.74 -24.07 -44.16
CA GLU A 70 18.42 -24.12 -44.76
C GLU A 70 17.64 -22.92 -44.22
N VAL A 71 17.81 -21.80 -44.93
CA VAL A 71 16.98 -20.62 -44.78
C VAL A 71 15.53 -21.07 -44.96
N PRO A 72 14.65 -20.96 -43.94
CA PRO A 72 13.24 -21.22 -44.16
C PRO A 72 12.76 -20.27 -45.27
N PRO A 73 11.97 -20.75 -46.25
CA PRO A 73 11.54 -19.93 -47.37
C PRO A 73 10.90 -18.65 -46.84
N PRO A 74 11.18 -17.48 -47.47
CA PRO A 74 10.68 -16.20 -47.01
C PRO A 74 9.15 -16.27 -46.89
N PRO A 75 8.56 -15.72 -45.81
CA PRO A 75 7.12 -15.60 -45.72
C PRO A 75 6.60 -14.83 -46.95
N PRO A 76 5.46 -15.25 -47.54
CA PRO A 76 4.90 -14.57 -48.70
C PRO A 76 4.70 -13.08 -48.39
N PRO A 77 4.94 -12.18 -49.37
CA PRO A 77 4.86 -10.74 -49.16
C PRO A 77 3.47 -10.35 -48.63
N PRO A 78 3.39 -9.40 -47.68
CA PRO A 78 2.11 -8.87 -47.22
C PRO A 78 1.37 -8.25 -48.43
N PRO A 79 0.03 -8.43 -48.53
CA PRO A 79 -0.75 -7.74 -49.54
C PRO A 79 -0.55 -6.23 -49.40
N PRO A 80 -0.47 -5.47 -50.51
CA PRO A 80 -0.30 -4.02 -50.45
C PRO A 80 -1.42 -3.39 -49.62
N SER A 81 -1.03 -2.55 -48.67
CA SER A 81 -1.93 -1.69 -47.93
C SER A 81 -2.65 -0.77 -48.91
N ILE A 82 -3.97 -0.92 -49.00
CA ILE A 82 -4.83 -0.02 -49.77
C ILE A 82 -4.82 1.33 -49.06
N PRO A 83 -4.36 2.44 -49.68
CA PRO A 83 -4.43 3.75 -49.07
C PRO A 83 -5.89 4.18 -48.88
N SER A 84 -6.25 4.47 -47.64
CA SER A 84 -7.57 5.00 -47.24
C SER A 84 -7.69 6.48 -47.61
N SER A 85 -7.88 6.77 -48.90
CA SER A 85 -8.52 8.01 -49.35
C SER A 85 -8.91 7.84 -50.82
N TYR A 86 -10.09 8.35 -51.18
CA TYR A 86 -10.79 8.24 -52.48
C TYR A 86 -11.70 7.01 -52.68
N PHE A 87 -12.89 7.09 -52.10
CA PHE A 87 -14.08 6.48 -52.72
C PHE A 87 -14.75 7.53 -53.62
N PRO A 88 -14.85 7.32 -54.95
CA PRO A 88 -15.65 8.18 -55.80
C PRO A 88 -17.13 7.77 -55.68
N VAL A 89 -17.98 8.77 -55.46
CA VAL A 89 -19.44 8.68 -55.27
C VAL A 89 -20.18 8.03 -56.47
N GLY A 90 -19.48 7.74 -57.58
CA GLY A 90 -20.04 7.10 -58.76
C GLY A 90 -20.20 5.57 -58.70
N TRP A 91 -19.45 4.86 -57.84
CA TRP A 91 -19.40 3.39 -57.88
C TRP A 91 -20.71 2.69 -57.44
N VAL A 92 -21.50 3.35 -56.59
CA VAL A 92 -22.78 2.82 -56.06
C VAL A 92 -23.88 2.82 -57.13
N ASN A 93 -23.77 3.66 -58.15
CA ASN A 93 -24.77 3.74 -59.22
C ASN A 93 -24.56 2.68 -60.31
N GLU A 94 -23.34 2.14 -60.44
CA GLU A 94 -22.97 1.24 -61.53
C GLU A 94 -23.17 -0.25 -61.20
N HIS A 95 -23.41 -0.62 -59.94
CA HIS A 95 -23.63 -2.03 -59.56
C HIS A 95 -24.73 -2.21 -58.49
N PRO A 96 -26.03 -2.03 -58.85
CA PRO A 96 -27.13 -2.16 -57.89
C PRO A 96 -27.31 -3.58 -57.33
N TRP A 97 -26.78 -4.61 -57.99
CA TRP A 97 -26.91 -6.00 -57.57
C TRP A 97 -25.84 -6.46 -56.57
N THR A 98 -24.68 -5.78 -56.50
CA THR A 98 -23.64 -6.08 -55.50
C THR A 98 -23.84 -5.28 -54.20
N SER A 99 -24.48 -4.12 -54.23
CA SER A 99 -24.84 -3.35 -53.03
C SER A 99 -25.91 -4.05 -52.19
N LEU A 100 -26.83 -4.80 -52.80
CA LEU A 100 -27.84 -5.61 -52.09
C LEU A 100 -27.22 -6.81 -51.34
N GLY A 101 -26.13 -7.38 -51.86
CA GLY A 101 -25.42 -8.54 -51.27
C GLY A 101 -24.61 -8.20 -50.02
N ILE A 102 -24.13 -6.95 -49.90
CA ILE A 102 -23.35 -6.48 -48.74
C ILE A 102 -24.29 -6.11 -47.57
N SER A 103 -25.52 -5.66 -47.85
CA SER A 103 -26.54 -5.47 -46.79
C SER A 103 -27.11 -6.79 -46.24
N ALA A 104 -27.15 -7.85 -47.05
CA ALA A 104 -27.69 -9.15 -46.63
C ALA A 104 -26.72 -9.97 -45.75
N THR A 105 -25.41 -9.70 -45.81
CA THR A 105 -24.38 -10.45 -45.08
C THR A 105 -24.24 -10.02 -43.61
N VAL A 106 -24.65 -8.81 -43.24
CA VAL A 106 -24.68 -8.36 -41.83
C VAL A 106 -25.86 -8.97 -41.05
N VAL A 107 -26.96 -9.31 -41.74
CA VAL A 107 -28.15 -9.94 -41.11
C VAL A 107 -28.07 -11.47 -41.16
N GLY A 108 -27.47 -12.05 -42.21
CA GLY A 108 -27.35 -13.52 -42.37
C GLY A 108 -26.36 -14.20 -41.42
N ALA A 109 -25.31 -13.51 -40.98
CA ALA A 109 -24.32 -14.08 -40.05
C ALA A 109 -24.87 -14.28 -38.61
N GLY A 110 -25.99 -13.63 -38.26
CA GLY A 110 -26.62 -13.76 -36.94
C GLY A 110 -27.48 -15.03 -36.77
N LEU A 111 -27.97 -15.63 -37.85
CA LEU A 111 -28.91 -16.77 -37.80
C LEU A 111 -28.22 -18.14 -37.94
N LEU A 112 -27.02 -18.22 -38.53
CA LEU A 112 -26.29 -19.48 -38.75
C LEU A 112 -25.48 -19.97 -37.54
N ALA A 113 -25.30 -19.15 -36.50
CA ALA A 113 -24.70 -19.58 -35.24
C ALA A 113 -25.64 -20.45 -34.36
N GLY A 114 -26.91 -20.62 -34.76
CA GLY A 114 -27.96 -21.26 -33.95
C GLY A 114 -28.14 -22.77 -34.13
N TYR A 115 -27.55 -23.41 -35.15
CA TYR A 115 -27.90 -24.80 -35.50
C TYR A 115 -26.76 -25.82 -35.50
N GLY A 116 -25.54 -25.42 -35.13
CA GLY A 116 -24.33 -26.26 -35.29
C GLY A 116 -23.83 -27.03 -34.07
N PHE A 117 -24.53 -27.06 -32.92
CA PHE A 117 -24.04 -27.75 -31.72
C PHE A 117 -25.07 -28.71 -31.13
N ARG A 118 -25.28 -29.84 -31.81
CA ARG A 118 -26.09 -30.95 -31.28
C ARG A 118 -25.53 -32.34 -31.60
N HIS A 119 -24.24 -32.56 -31.42
CA HIS A 119 -23.72 -33.88 -31.06
C HIS A 119 -22.26 -33.80 -30.61
N ASN A 120 -22.04 -33.78 -29.31
CA ASN A 120 -20.87 -34.41 -28.74
C ASN A 120 -21.24 -34.87 -27.33
N HIS A 121 -21.43 -36.18 -27.20
CA HIS A 121 -21.49 -36.87 -25.92
C HIS A 121 -20.13 -36.75 -25.23
N ALA A 122 -19.86 -35.60 -24.60
CA ALA A 122 -18.83 -35.49 -23.60
C ALA A 122 -19.34 -36.22 -22.36
N ARG A 123 -18.70 -37.34 -22.03
CA ARG A 123 -18.87 -38.05 -20.76
C ARG A 123 -18.75 -37.04 -19.62
N THR A 124 -19.89 -36.68 -19.03
CA THR A 124 -19.94 -35.91 -17.80
C THR A 124 -19.35 -36.76 -16.68
N ALA A 125 -18.06 -36.59 -16.44
CA ALA A 125 -17.50 -36.88 -15.13
C ALA A 125 -18.22 -35.96 -14.16
N ARG A 126 -19.22 -36.50 -13.44
CA ARG A 126 -19.78 -35.87 -12.25
C ARG A 126 -18.66 -35.79 -11.23
N VAL A 127 -17.88 -34.72 -11.28
CA VAL A 127 -17.09 -34.30 -10.13
C VAL A 127 -18.12 -33.79 -9.14
N ARG A 128 -18.51 -34.68 -8.22
CA ARG A 128 -19.14 -34.33 -6.96
C ARG A 128 -18.35 -33.15 -6.40
N THR A 129 -18.98 -31.97 -6.34
CA THR A 129 -18.60 -30.97 -5.35
C THR A 129 -18.80 -31.65 -4.01
N SER A 130 -17.69 -32.12 -3.44
CA SER A 130 -17.66 -32.74 -2.12
C SER A 130 -18.13 -31.72 -1.11
N THR A 131 -19.41 -31.76 -0.77
CA THR A 131 -19.99 -31.17 0.44
C THR A 131 -19.48 -31.88 1.70
N GLY A 132 -18.19 -32.25 1.74
CA GLY A 132 -17.58 -33.09 2.76
C GLY A 132 -16.06 -33.20 2.68
N SER A 133 -15.34 -32.32 1.97
CA SER A 133 -13.87 -32.30 2.02
C SER A 133 -13.36 -30.95 2.53
N ASP A 134 -12.72 -30.98 3.69
CA ASP A 134 -11.71 -30.06 4.23
C ASP A 134 -11.46 -28.80 3.37
N ARG A 135 -12.05 -27.67 3.78
CA ARG A 135 -11.91 -26.36 3.10
C ARG A 135 -10.46 -25.89 3.27
N ARG A 136 -9.68 -25.82 2.18
CA ARG A 136 -8.24 -25.48 2.20
C ARG A 136 -7.87 -24.24 1.40
N GLN A 137 -8.78 -23.77 0.55
CA GLN A 137 -8.54 -22.64 -0.34
C GLN A 137 -8.75 -21.33 0.42
N VAL A 138 -7.68 -20.58 0.58
CA VAL A 138 -7.68 -19.27 1.26
C VAL A 138 -7.84 -18.17 0.23
N VAL A 139 -8.80 -17.28 0.46
CA VAL A 139 -8.97 -16.03 -0.28
C VAL A 139 -8.59 -14.87 0.63
N VAL A 140 -7.58 -14.12 0.24
CA VAL A 140 -7.15 -12.91 0.98
C VAL A 140 -7.89 -11.72 0.40
N VAL A 141 -8.68 -11.01 1.21
CA VAL A 141 -9.43 -9.82 0.82
C VAL A 141 -8.81 -8.61 1.50
N LEU A 142 -8.17 -7.72 0.74
CA LEU A 142 -7.61 -6.48 1.27
C LEU A 142 -8.68 -5.39 1.27
N GLY A 143 -8.97 -4.79 2.43
CA GLY A 143 -10.01 -3.76 2.59
C GLY A 143 -11.42 -4.35 2.78
N GLY A 144 -11.55 -5.33 3.67
CA GLY A 144 -12.82 -6.00 4.02
C GLY A 144 -13.83 -5.10 4.73
N ASP A 145 -13.39 -3.95 5.26
CA ASP A 145 -14.19 -2.88 5.83
C ASP A 145 -14.73 -1.89 4.79
N SER A 146 -14.39 -2.08 3.51
CA SER A 146 -15.02 -1.33 2.42
C SER A 146 -16.53 -1.63 2.32
N PRO A 147 -17.34 -0.72 1.75
CA PRO A 147 -18.80 -0.90 1.66
C PRO A 147 -19.23 -2.18 0.93
N SER A 148 -18.41 -2.68 0.00
CA SER A 148 -18.64 -3.94 -0.73
C SER A 148 -17.91 -5.15 -0.12
N GLY A 149 -17.05 -4.93 0.87
CA GLY A 149 -16.19 -5.93 1.49
C GLY A 149 -16.97 -6.99 2.26
N LEU A 150 -17.87 -6.58 3.17
CA LEU A 150 -18.64 -7.53 3.98
C LEU A 150 -19.50 -8.48 3.13
N ALA A 151 -20.21 -7.94 2.13
CA ALA A 151 -21.03 -8.76 1.23
C ALA A 151 -20.18 -9.76 0.43
N LEU A 152 -19.01 -9.33 -0.04
CA LEU A 152 -18.05 -10.20 -0.73
C LEU A 152 -17.52 -11.31 0.17
N ILE A 153 -17.14 -10.98 1.42
CA ILE A 153 -16.60 -11.94 2.39
C ILE A 153 -17.61 -13.05 2.67
N LEU A 154 -18.87 -12.68 2.93
CA LEU A 154 -19.93 -13.65 3.23
C LEU A 154 -20.23 -14.56 2.04
N ASP A 155 -20.25 -14.03 0.82
CA ASP A 155 -20.48 -14.85 -0.37
C ASP A 155 -19.28 -15.76 -0.70
N LEU A 156 -18.04 -15.33 -0.45
CA LEU A 156 -16.87 -16.21 -0.55
C LEU A 156 -16.91 -17.34 0.48
N GLU A 157 -17.30 -17.06 1.73
CA GLU A 157 -17.47 -18.09 2.77
C GLU A 157 -18.56 -19.11 2.37
N ARG A 158 -19.69 -18.63 1.82
CA ARG A 158 -20.78 -19.49 1.32
C ARG A 158 -20.33 -20.40 0.17
N ASN A 159 -19.37 -19.95 -0.64
CA ASN A 159 -18.78 -20.76 -1.72
C ASN A 159 -17.75 -21.79 -1.22
N GLY A 160 -17.50 -21.87 0.09
CA GLY A 160 -16.60 -22.87 0.68
C GLY A 160 -15.15 -22.43 0.79
N TYR A 161 -14.85 -21.14 0.64
CA TYR A 161 -13.51 -20.59 0.85
C TYR A 161 -13.26 -20.26 2.33
N ILE A 162 -11.99 -20.34 2.74
CA ILE A 162 -11.50 -19.67 3.95
C ILE A 162 -11.19 -18.24 3.55
N VAL A 163 -11.69 -17.26 4.29
CA VAL A 163 -11.47 -15.84 3.95
C VAL A 163 -10.60 -15.19 5.01
N ILE A 164 -9.48 -14.60 4.59
CA ILE A 164 -8.66 -13.75 5.46
C ILE A 164 -8.82 -12.32 4.97
N ALA A 165 -9.56 -11.51 5.71
CA ALA A 165 -9.85 -10.12 5.37
C ALA A 165 -8.90 -9.17 6.10
N SER A 166 -8.39 -8.15 5.42
CA SER A 166 -7.70 -7.03 6.07
C SER A 166 -8.71 -5.93 6.38
N VAL A 167 -8.63 -5.31 7.55
CA VAL A 167 -9.53 -4.21 7.97
C VAL A 167 -8.72 -3.09 8.61
N THR A 168 -9.16 -1.84 8.47
CA THR A 168 -8.40 -0.68 8.96
C THR A 168 -8.42 -0.58 10.49
N THR A 169 -9.55 -0.90 11.12
CA THR A 169 -9.74 -0.74 12.57
C THR A 169 -9.97 -2.07 13.30
N PRO A 170 -9.56 -2.18 14.58
CA PRO A 170 -9.84 -3.37 15.38
C PRO A 170 -11.34 -3.56 15.65
N ASN A 171 -12.13 -2.48 15.66
CA ASN A 171 -13.60 -2.59 15.81
C ASN A 171 -14.24 -3.30 14.62
N ALA A 172 -13.76 -3.02 13.40
CA ALA A 172 -14.21 -3.70 12.19
C ALA A 172 -13.85 -5.20 12.18
N VAL A 173 -12.79 -5.62 12.89
CA VAL A 173 -12.47 -7.05 13.07
C VAL A 173 -13.63 -7.76 13.75
N VAL A 174 -14.11 -7.20 14.86
CA VAL A 174 -15.21 -7.80 15.64
C VAL A 174 -16.48 -7.87 14.80
N GLU A 175 -16.81 -6.82 14.06
CA GLU A 175 -18.01 -6.80 13.21
C GLU A 175 -17.97 -7.86 12.09
N VAL A 176 -16.82 -7.97 11.39
CA VAL A 176 -16.66 -8.94 10.30
C VAL A 176 -16.66 -10.37 10.84
N GLU A 177 -16.00 -10.63 11.97
CA GLU A 177 -15.92 -11.97 12.56
C GLU A 177 -17.26 -12.40 13.18
N GLN A 178 -17.99 -11.49 13.83
CA GLN A 178 -19.29 -11.78 14.46
C GLN A 178 -20.35 -12.22 13.44
N ARG A 179 -20.28 -11.71 12.20
CA ARG A 179 -21.22 -12.05 11.12
C ARG A 179 -20.83 -13.33 10.35
N SER A 180 -19.70 -13.94 10.68
CA SER A 180 -19.14 -15.10 9.97
C SER A 180 -19.36 -16.43 10.70
N HIS A 181 -19.18 -17.56 10.01
CA HIS A 181 -19.41 -18.91 10.54
C HIS A 181 -18.11 -19.61 10.96
N GLY A 182 -17.07 -18.85 11.33
CA GLY A 182 -15.78 -19.40 11.77
C GLY A 182 -14.82 -19.81 10.65
N TYR A 183 -15.12 -19.50 9.38
CA TYR A 183 -14.18 -19.64 8.25
C TYR A 183 -13.60 -18.30 7.78
N VAL A 184 -13.94 -17.22 8.47
CA VAL A 184 -13.44 -15.87 8.21
C VAL A 184 -12.55 -15.44 9.36
N ARG A 185 -11.39 -14.86 9.04
CA ARG A 185 -10.52 -14.18 9.99
C ARG A 185 -10.27 -12.77 9.50
N ALA A 186 -10.49 -11.76 10.36
CA ALA A 186 -10.15 -10.39 10.05
C ALA A 186 -8.82 -10.01 10.73
N LEU A 187 -7.95 -9.31 9.99
CA LEU A 187 -6.63 -8.88 10.43
C LEU A 187 -6.51 -7.36 10.27
N VAL A 188 -5.94 -6.69 11.26
CA VAL A 188 -5.76 -5.24 11.19
C VAL A 188 -4.64 -4.90 10.20
N LEU A 189 -4.95 -4.02 9.26
CA LEU A 189 -4.03 -3.42 8.29
C LEU A 189 -4.48 -1.99 8.06
N ASP A 190 -3.68 -1.03 8.49
CA ASP A 190 -3.92 0.37 8.18
C ASP A 190 -3.14 0.75 6.91
N PRO A 191 -3.84 1.03 5.79
CA PRO A 191 -3.16 1.33 4.53
C PRO A 191 -2.41 2.67 4.54
N SER A 192 -2.71 3.56 5.49
CA SER A 192 -2.03 4.87 5.63
C SER A 192 -0.66 4.76 6.28
N HIS A 193 -0.43 3.69 7.05
CA HIS A 193 0.83 3.43 7.75
C HIS A 193 1.47 2.13 7.24
N PRO A 194 2.42 2.19 6.28
CA PRO A 194 3.05 1.00 5.71
C PRO A 194 3.83 0.16 6.73
N GLU A 195 4.15 0.73 7.89
CA GLU A 195 4.75 0.01 9.01
C GLU A 195 3.87 -1.11 9.56
N THR A 196 2.56 -1.08 9.28
CA THR A 196 1.63 -2.15 9.67
C THR A 196 1.74 -3.40 8.78
N ILE A 197 2.34 -3.30 7.59
CA ILE A 197 2.44 -4.38 6.60
C ILE A 197 3.17 -5.61 7.16
N PRO A 198 4.36 -5.52 7.81
CA PRO A 198 5.03 -6.69 8.37
C PRO A 198 4.21 -7.39 9.46
N TYR A 199 3.47 -6.64 10.29
CA TYR A 199 2.59 -7.21 11.30
C TYR A 199 1.40 -7.94 10.67
N PHE A 200 0.81 -7.36 9.63
CA PHE A 200 -0.23 -8.00 8.84
C PHE A 200 0.29 -9.30 8.19
N LEU A 201 1.45 -9.29 7.55
CA LEU A 201 2.04 -10.47 6.91
C LEU A 201 2.38 -11.59 7.91
N ARG A 202 2.91 -11.22 9.08
CA ARG A 202 3.15 -12.17 10.18
C ARG A 202 1.84 -12.79 10.65
N SER A 203 0.81 -11.98 10.82
CA SER A 203 -0.52 -12.43 11.25
C SER A 203 -1.21 -13.29 10.18
N LEU A 204 -1.01 -12.96 8.90
CA LEU A 204 -1.48 -13.74 7.76
C LEU A 204 -0.84 -15.13 7.75
N SER A 205 0.48 -15.21 7.87
CA SER A 205 1.21 -16.48 7.98
C SER A 205 0.75 -17.30 9.19
N ALA A 206 0.63 -16.67 10.36
CA ALA A 206 0.12 -17.31 11.57
C ALA A 206 -1.34 -17.75 11.46
N THR A 207 -2.15 -17.11 10.61
CA THR A 207 -3.54 -17.50 10.36
C THR A 207 -3.60 -18.66 9.37
N MET A 208 -2.75 -18.67 8.36
CA MET A 208 -2.66 -19.79 7.40
C MET A 208 -2.19 -21.09 8.04
N SER A 209 -1.41 -21.02 9.14
CA SER A 209 -1.01 -22.19 9.92
C SER A 209 -2.09 -22.68 10.89
N ARG A 210 -3.19 -21.92 11.09
CA ARG A 210 -4.33 -22.37 11.91
C ARG A 210 -5.19 -23.35 11.13
N ARG A 211 -5.89 -24.20 11.90
CA ARG A 211 -6.93 -25.08 11.36
C ARG A 211 -8.28 -24.35 11.40
N PHE A 212 -9.05 -24.49 10.33
CA PHE A 212 -10.39 -23.93 10.20
C PHE A 212 -11.45 -25.05 10.29
N PRO A 213 -12.64 -24.79 10.84
CA PRO A 213 -13.11 -23.49 11.34
C PRO A 213 -12.50 -23.13 12.69
N ILE A 214 -12.26 -21.83 12.92
CA ILE A 214 -11.67 -21.32 14.18
C ILE A 214 -12.58 -21.55 15.39
N SER A 215 -13.86 -21.90 15.18
CA SER A 215 -14.87 -22.14 16.21
C SER A 215 -14.88 -23.57 16.76
N SER A 216 -14.15 -24.51 16.15
CA SER A 216 -14.09 -25.91 16.61
C SER A 216 -12.64 -26.36 16.80
N ALA A 217 -12.37 -27.08 17.89
CA ALA A 217 -11.11 -27.81 18.02
C ALA A 217 -11.02 -28.85 16.89
N GLY A 218 -10.15 -28.62 15.91
CA GLY A 218 -10.01 -29.50 14.75
C GLY A 218 -9.53 -30.91 15.13
N ASP A 219 -9.69 -31.86 14.20
CA ASP A 219 -9.25 -33.25 14.40
C ASP A 219 -7.72 -33.33 14.58
N PRO A 220 -7.22 -33.83 15.74
CA PRO A 220 -5.79 -33.95 16.01
C PRO A 220 -5.05 -34.93 15.07
N HIS A 221 -5.78 -35.81 14.36
CA HIS A 221 -5.21 -36.79 13.44
C HIS A 221 -5.21 -36.36 11.96
N ALA A 222 -5.62 -35.13 11.66
CA ALA A 222 -5.64 -34.63 10.29
C ALA A 222 -4.23 -34.43 9.70
N SER A 223 -3.96 -35.10 8.56
CA SER A 223 -2.67 -35.16 7.86
C SER A 223 -2.00 -33.78 7.63
N PRO A 224 -0.66 -33.67 7.73
CA PRO A 224 0.09 -32.46 7.36
C PRO A 224 -0.08 -32.03 5.89
N SER A 225 -0.64 -32.88 5.02
CA SER A 225 -1.02 -32.50 3.66
C SER A 225 -2.32 -31.66 3.59
N ALA A 226 -2.92 -31.34 4.75
CA ALA A 226 -4.14 -30.56 4.90
C ALA A 226 -3.93 -29.05 5.08
N HIS A 227 -2.70 -28.54 5.00
CA HIS A 227 -2.44 -27.11 5.18
C HIS A 227 -3.17 -26.26 4.13
N SER A 228 -3.67 -25.13 4.60
CA SER A 228 -4.35 -24.14 3.78
C SER A 228 -3.37 -23.45 2.83
N TYR A 229 -3.84 -23.04 1.64
CA TYR A 229 -3.00 -22.33 0.66
C TYR A 229 -3.77 -21.17 0.04
N ILE A 230 -3.04 -20.13 -0.38
CA ILE A 230 -3.65 -18.96 -1.01
C ILE A 230 -4.09 -19.33 -2.43
N HIS A 231 -5.40 -19.29 -2.65
CA HIS A 231 -6.06 -19.47 -3.94
C HIS A 231 -6.23 -18.14 -4.66
N SER A 232 -6.71 -17.11 -3.95
CA SER A 232 -6.94 -15.79 -4.55
C SER A 232 -6.57 -14.64 -3.63
N VAL A 233 -6.14 -13.54 -4.21
CA VAL A 233 -5.94 -12.25 -3.52
C VAL A 233 -6.81 -11.21 -4.19
N ILE A 234 -7.63 -10.50 -3.42
CA ILE A 234 -8.56 -9.47 -3.92
C ILE A 234 -8.22 -8.15 -3.24
N SER A 235 -7.90 -7.12 -4.00
CA SER A 235 -7.64 -5.78 -3.48
C SER A 235 -8.86 -4.87 -3.66
N LEU A 236 -9.47 -4.45 -2.55
CA LEU A 236 -10.48 -3.40 -2.45
C LEU A 236 -9.92 -2.08 -1.91
N LEU A 237 -8.69 -2.07 -1.37
CA LEU A 237 -7.99 -0.85 -0.93
C LEU A 237 -7.78 0.18 -2.05
N THR A 238 -7.87 -0.28 -3.30
CA THR A 238 -7.80 0.51 -4.53
C THR A 238 -9.13 1.21 -4.87
N LEU A 239 -10.19 0.93 -4.11
CA LEU A 239 -11.50 1.59 -4.12
C LEU A 239 -11.76 2.28 -2.76
N PRO A 240 -11.09 3.40 -2.47
CA PRO A 240 -11.25 4.07 -1.20
C PRO A 240 -12.69 4.57 -1.00
N PRO A 241 -13.20 4.56 0.24
CA PRO A 241 -14.51 5.13 0.54
C PRO A 241 -14.51 6.66 0.31
N PRO A 242 -15.68 7.28 0.09
CA PRO A 242 -15.80 8.71 -0.18
C PRO A 242 -15.24 9.60 0.95
N SER A 243 -15.19 9.09 2.18
CA SER A 243 -14.58 9.79 3.31
C SER A 243 -13.04 9.87 3.24
N ALA A 244 -12.40 8.94 2.52
CA ALA A 244 -10.95 8.89 2.36
C ALA A 244 -10.48 9.52 1.03
N THR A 245 -11.41 9.82 0.11
CA THR A 245 -11.09 10.48 -1.15
C THR A 245 -10.88 11.98 -0.96
N PRO A 246 -9.79 12.56 -1.49
CA PRO A 246 -9.58 14.00 -1.47
C PRO A 246 -10.77 14.76 -2.09
N PRO A 247 -11.19 15.90 -1.52
CA PRO A 247 -12.25 16.70 -2.12
C PRO A 247 -11.85 17.13 -3.55
N PRO A 248 -12.82 17.26 -4.46
CA PRO A 248 -12.53 17.74 -5.79
C PRO A 248 -11.97 19.17 -5.72
N ALA A 249 -10.85 19.41 -6.37
CA ALA A 249 -10.16 20.70 -6.34
C ALA A 249 -9.33 20.90 -7.62
N PRO A 250 -9.02 22.16 -7.99
CA PRO A 250 -8.03 22.46 -9.02
C PRO A 250 -6.70 21.79 -8.70
N PHE A 251 -5.96 21.43 -9.74
CA PHE A 251 -4.66 20.77 -9.57
C PHE A 251 -3.69 21.61 -8.74
N GLU A 252 -3.69 22.93 -8.91
CA GLU A 252 -2.85 23.85 -8.13
C GLU A 252 -3.20 23.92 -6.63
N HIS A 253 -4.43 23.53 -6.26
CA HIS A 253 -4.86 23.47 -4.86
C HIS A 253 -4.53 22.11 -4.20
N LEU A 254 -4.07 21.12 -4.97
CA LEU A 254 -3.72 19.80 -4.44
C LEU A 254 -2.36 19.84 -3.75
N SER A 255 -2.33 19.69 -2.42
CA SER A 255 -1.08 19.45 -1.69
C SER A 255 -0.50 18.09 -2.07
N LEU A 256 0.60 18.10 -2.82
CA LEU A 256 1.30 16.88 -3.25
C LEU A 256 1.97 16.15 -2.09
N SER A 257 2.53 16.91 -1.14
CA SER A 257 3.31 16.37 -0.01
C SER A 257 2.46 15.72 1.07
N ASP A 258 1.24 16.22 1.29
CA ASP A 258 0.40 15.76 2.39
C ASP A 258 -0.78 14.94 1.87
N THR A 259 -1.73 15.61 1.19
CA THR A 259 -3.00 15.00 0.79
C THR A 259 -2.81 13.95 -0.29
N TYR A 260 -2.08 14.28 -1.35
CA TYR A 260 -1.84 13.33 -2.44
C TYR A 260 -0.90 12.20 -2.01
N ALA A 261 0.17 12.49 -1.26
CA ALA A 261 1.09 11.46 -0.80
C ALA A 261 0.40 10.43 0.10
N ALA A 262 -0.43 10.87 1.05
CA ALA A 262 -1.22 9.98 1.91
C ALA A 262 -2.21 9.15 1.08
N TYR A 263 -2.93 9.79 0.15
CA TYR A 263 -3.85 9.09 -0.74
C TYR A 263 -3.13 8.04 -1.59
N LEU A 264 -2.05 8.43 -2.28
CA LEU A 264 -1.22 7.54 -3.10
C LEU A 264 -0.63 6.37 -2.29
N GLN A 265 -0.20 6.63 -1.05
CA GLN A 265 0.27 5.59 -0.14
C GLN A 265 -0.81 4.53 0.09
N THR A 266 -2.03 4.97 0.42
CA THR A 266 -3.15 4.07 0.75
C THR A 266 -3.66 3.26 -0.44
N THR A 267 -3.81 3.89 -1.61
CA THR A 267 -4.51 3.30 -2.76
C THR A 267 -3.57 2.68 -3.79
N HIS A 268 -2.28 3.04 -3.80
CA HIS A 268 -1.32 2.56 -4.79
C HIS A 268 -0.15 1.81 -4.15
N LEU A 269 0.60 2.44 -3.23
CA LEU A 269 1.84 1.86 -2.71
C LEU A 269 1.59 0.66 -1.79
N THR A 270 0.73 0.82 -0.78
CA THR A 270 0.46 -0.24 0.21
C THR A 270 -0.11 -1.52 -0.45
N PRO A 271 -1.12 -1.47 -1.35
CA PRO A 271 -1.62 -2.66 -2.02
C PRO A 271 -0.57 -3.38 -2.85
N LEU A 272 0.31 -2.64 -3.56
CA LEU A 272 1.39 -3.23 -4.35
C LEU A 272 2.48 -3.85 -3.48
N GLN A 273 2.85 -3.22 -2.36
CA GLN A 273 3.80 -3.78 -1.40
C GLN A 273 3.31 -5.11 -0.81
N ILE A 274 2.01 -5.19 -0.47
CA ILE A 274 1.40 -6.42 0.02
C ILE A 274 1.41 -7.50 -1.07
N LEU A 275 1.07 -7.15 -2.31
CA LEU A 275 1.13 -8.09 -3.43
C LEU A 275 2.56 -8.60 -3.66
N GLN A 276 3.56 -7.72 -3.63
CA GLN A 276 4.97 -8.11 -3.71
C GLN A 276 5.35 -9.12 -2.63
N ALA A 277 4.89 -8.92 -1.40
CA ALA A 277 5.14 -9.83 -0.28
C ALA A 277 4.38 -11.16 -0.35
N ILE A 278 3.17 -11.17 -0.94
CA ILE A 278 2.33 -12.37 -1.07
C ILE A 278 2.68 -13.21 -2.31
N LEU A 279 3.28 -12.63 -3.34
CA LEU A 279 3.68 -13.35 -4.56
C LEU A 279 4.57 -14.60 -4.30
N PRO A 280 5.57 -14.58 -3.41
CA PRO A 280 6.27 -15.79 -2.97
C PRO A 280 5.34 -16.89 -2.45
N LEU A 281 4.33 -16.53 -1.65
CA LEU A 281 3.36 -17.49 -1.08
C LEU A 281 2.44 -18.08 -2.16
N LEU A 282 2.12 -17.30 -3.19
CA LEU A 282 1.37 -17.79 -4.35
C LEU A 282 2.16 -18.79 -5.19
N ARG A 283 3.51 -18.71 -5.18
CA ARG A 283 4.38 -19.67 -5.87
C ARG A 283 4.51 -21.00 -5.13
N THR A 284 4.59 -20.98 -3.81
CA THR A 284 4.75 -22.19 -2.98
C THR A 284 3.41 -22.87 -2.75
N SER A 285 3.00 -23.75 -3.65
CA SER A 285 1.79 -24.57 -3.51
C SER A 285 2.13 -25.97 -2.98
N PRO A 286 1.38 -26.54 -2.02
CA PRO A 286 1.61 -27.92 -1.57
C PRO A 286 1.39 -28.92 -2.72
N ALA A 287 2.10 -30.06 -2.71
CA ALA A 287 2.11 -31.05 -3.81
C ALA A 287 0.71 -31.49 -4.28
N ARG A 288 -0.25 -31.70 -3.37
CA ARG A 288 -1.63 -32.05 -3.75
C ARG A 288 -2.40 -30.87 -4.39
N ALA A 289 -2.08 -29.63 -4.00
CA ALA A 289 -2.60 -28.48 -4.73
C ALA A 289 -1.96 -28.41 -6.13
N GLN A 290 -0.68 -28.74 -6.28
CA GLN A 290 -0.07 -28.90 -7.61
C GLN A 290 -0.79 -29.96 -8.45
N ASP A 291 -1.25 -31.07 -7.87
CA ASP A 291 -2.05 -32.07 -8.58
C ASP A 291 -3.42 -31.53 -9.06
N SER A 292 -4.06 -30.66 -8.27
CA SER A 292 -5.31 -30.01 -8.70
C SER A 292 -5.07 -28.93 -9.78
N LEU A 293 -3.92 -28.25 -9.73
CA LEU A 293 -3.49 -27.25 -10.70
C LEU A 293 -3.06 -27.91 -12.02
N SER A 294 -2.33 -29.04 -11.96
CA SER A 294 -1.86 -29.80 -13.13
C SER A 294 -3.03 -30.44 -13.89
N ASN A 295 -4.10 -30.82 -13.19
CA ASN A 295 -5.36 -31.25 -13.78
C ASN A 295 -6.19 -30.10 -14.39
N LYS A 296 -5.66 -28.86 -14.47
CA LYS A 296 -6.35 -27.64 -14.96
C LYS A 296 -7.65 -27.31 -14.21
N LEU A 297 -7.85 -27.86 -13.01
CA LEU A 297 -9.11 -27.72 -12.27
C LEU A 297 -9.17 -26.45 -11.41
N ALA A 298 -8.04 -25.83 -11.09
CA ALA A 298 -7.99 -24.57 -10.37
C ALA A 298 -6.86 -23.67 -10.90
N ARG A 299 -7.09 -22.36 -11.03
CA ARG A 299 -6.06 -21.34 -11.26
C ARG A 299 -6.05 -20.38 -10.10
N LYS A 300 -4.87 -19.92 -9.69
CA LYS A 300 -4.74 -18.89 -8.67
C LYS A 300 -5.04 -17.53 -9.30
N SER A 301 -5.65 -16.62 -8.55
CA SER A 301 -6.03 -15.31 -9.07
C SER A 301 -5.58 -14.14 -8.20
N ILE A 302 -5.12 -13.07 -8.84
CA ILE A 302 -4.89 -11.76 -8.22
C ILE A 302 -5.88 -10.80 -8.87
N LEU A 303 -6.84 -10.30 -8.09
CA LEU A 303 -7.86 -9.37 -8.53
C LEU A 303 -7.61 -8.01 -7.91
N ILE A 304 -7.57 -6.97 -8.74
CA ILE A 304 -7.36 -5.58 -8.30
C ILE A 304 -8.51 -4.74 -8.84
N CYS A 305 -9.27 -4.12 -7.95
CA CYS A 305 -10.47 -3.36 -8.30
C CYS A 305 -10.12 -1.88 -8.41
N VAL A 306 -10.30 -1.27 -9.58
CA VAL A 306 -9.96 0.15 -9.81
C VAL A 306 -11.19 0.93 -10.21
N PRO A 307 -11.34 2.21 -9.80
CA PRO A 307 -12.47 3.03 -10.19
C PRO A 307 -12.42 3.29 -11.71
N ALA A 308 -13.46 2.86 -12.41
CA ALA A 308 -13.50 2.91 -13.88
C ALA A 308 -13.50 4.34 -14.41
N THR A 309 -14.06 5.30 -13.68
CA THR A 309 -14.04 6.73 -14.04
C THR A 309 -12.62 7.27 -14.04
N ASP A 310 -11.89 7.01 -12.95
CA ASP A 310 -10.63 7.71 -12.66
C ASP A 310 -9.47 7.02 -13.37
N ALA A 311 -9.50 5.68 -13.48
CA ALA A 311 -8.46 4.92 -14.16
C ALA A 311 -8.49 5.03 -15.70
N ARG A 312 -9.65 5.36 -16.29
CA ARG A 312 -9.88 5.30 -17.75
C ARG A 312 -10.08 6.64 -18.41
N VAL A 313 -10.84 7.52 -17.76
CA VAL A 313 -11.23 8.81 -18.35
C VAL A 313 -10.50 9.95 -17.65
N GLY A 314 -10.39 9.91 -16.32
CA GLY A 314 -9.81 10.99 -15.54
C GLY A 314 -10.70 12.23 -15.58
N VAL A 315 -11.56 12.39 -14.58
CA VAL A 315 -12.47 13.55 -14.54
C VAL A 315 -11.73 14.80 -14.04
N ALA A 316 -12.10 15.96 -14.58
CA ALA A 316 -11.55 17.24 -14.15
C ALA A 316 -11.81 17.47 -12.65
N PHE A 317 -10.88 18.14 -11.98
CA PHE A 317 -10.89 18.40 -10.53
C PHE A 317 -10.78 17.16 -9.62
N ALA A 318 -10.60 15.95 -10.16
CA ALA A 318 -10.31 14.72 -9.41
C ALA A 318 -8.89 14.20 -9.71
N SER A 319 -7.92 15.10 -9.72
CA SER A 319 -6.54 14.81 -10.14
C SER A 319 -5.87 13.74 -9.27
N ALA A 320 -6.01 13.81 -7.95
CA ALA A 320 -5.43 12.83 -7.02
C ALA A 320 -5.95 11.41 -7.31
N GLN A 321 -7.26 11.28 -7.51
CA GLN A 321 -7.94 10.02 -7.82
C GLN A 321 -7.48 9.47 -9.17
N ALA A 322 -7.51 10.30 -10.22
CA ALA A 322 -7.13 9.91 -11.57
C ALA A 322 -5.66 9.47 -11.65
N MET A 323 -4.74 10.26 -11.08
CA MET A 323 -3.31 9.95 -11.08
C MET A 323 -3.03 8.62 -10.36
N SER A 324 -3.60 8.44 -9.17
CA SER A 324 -3.40 7.22 -8.39
C SER A 324 -4.00 5.98 -9.05
N ALA A 325 -5.25 6.07 -9.54
CA ALA A 325 -5.93 4.95 -10.18
C ALA A 325 -5.26 4.54 -11.49
N ALA A 326 -4.81 5.51 -12.30
CA ALA A 326 -4.05 5.26 -13.52
C ALA A 326 -2.68 4.62 -13.22
N ALA A 327 -1.97 5.09 -12.18
CA ALA A 327 -0.70 4.50 -11.75
C ALA A 327 -0.89 3.04 -11.30
N THR A 328 -1.91 2.75 -10.50
CA THR A 328 -2.26 1.38 -10.11
C THR A 328 -2.56 0.53 -11.32
N LEU A 329 -3.42 0.99 -12.24
CA LEU A 329 -3.76 0.25 -13.46
C LEU A 329 -2.51 -0.16 -14.26
N ARG A 330 -1.58 0.77 -14.46
CA ARG A 330 -0.31 0.50 -15.15
C ARG A 330 0.59 -0.45 -14.38
N GLY A 331 0.68 -0.30 -13.06
CA GLY A 331 1.41 -1.25 -12.20
C GLY A 331 0.90 -2.69 -12.34
N VAL A 332 -0.43 -2.88 -12.36
CA VAL A 332 -1.02 -4.22 -12.55
C VAL A 332 -0.77 -4.77 -13.95
N GLU A 333 -0.80 -3.92 -14.98
CA GLU A 333 -0.48 -4.33 -16.35
C GLU A 333 0.96 -4.83 -16.48
N ILE A 334 1.90 -4.14 -15.84
CA ILE A 334 3.31 -4.56 -15.78
C ILE A 334 3.42 -5.89 -15.04
N LEU A 335 2.85 -6.01 -13.84
CA LEU A 335 2.84 -7.26 -13.07
C LEU A 335 2.28 -8.44 -13.89
N ARG A 336 1.20 -8.23 -14.63
CA ARG A 336 0.62 -9.26 -15.51
C ARG A 336 1.62 -9.68 -16.60
N ARG A 337 2.31 -8.72 -17.22
CA ARG A 337 3.31 -9.02 -18.26
C ARG A 337 4.50 -9.77 -17.67
N GLU A 338 4.98 -9.37 -16.51
CA GLU A 338 6.06 -10.04 -15.79
C GLU A 338 5.70 -11.49 -15.43
N ILE A 339 4.50 -11.72 -14.88
CA ILE A 339 4.04 -13.08 -14.56
C ILE A 339 3.89 -13.94 -15.82
N ARG A 340 3.38 -13.37 -16.92
CA ARG A 340 3.27 -14.09 -18.20
C ARG A 340 4.64 -14.42 -18.80
N MET A 341 5.58 -13.49 -18.76
CA MET A 341 6.96 -13.71 -19.21
C MET A 341 7.64 -14.79 -18.37
N ALA A 342 7.52 -14.70 -17.05
CA ALA A 342 8.04 -15.71 -16.13
C ALA A 342 7.40 -17.08 -16.35
N ALA A 343 6.09 -17.14 -16.63
CA ALA A 343 5.39 -18.40 -16.92
C ALA A 343 5.89 -19.11 -18.20
N LEU A 344 6.51 -18.39 -19.15
CA LEU A 344 7.09 -18.98 -20.36
C LEU A 344 8.48 -19.56 -20.12
N THR A 345 9.22 -19.05 -19.12
CA THR A 345 10.59 -19.44 -18.81
C THR A 345 10.71 -20.33 -17.56
N ASP A 346 9.67 -20.39 -16.73
CA ASP A 346 9.63 -21.14 -15.48
C ASP A 346 9.43 -22.65 -15.70
N THR A 347 10.47 -23.43 -15.42
CA THR A 347 10.44 -24.89 -15.47
C THR A 347 9.60 -25.51 -14.36
N SER A 348 9.37 -24.79 -13.25
CA SER A 348 8.58 -25.28 -12.11
C SER A 348 7.07 -25.16 -12.32
N GLU A 349 6.63 -24.54 -13.42
CA GLU A 349 5.24 -24.17 -13.74
C GLU A 349 4.50 -23.39 -12.62
N SER A 350 5.23 -22.87 -11.62
CA SER A 350 4.66 -22.20 -10.45
C SER A 350 3.96 -20.89 -10.83
N MET A 351 4.49 -20.18 -11.83
CA MET A 351 3.97 -18.90 -12.32
C MET A 351 2.86 -19.07 -13.37
N LYS A 352 2.81 -20.22 -14.05
CA LYS A 352 1.88 -20.50 -15.17
C LYS A 352 0.41 -20.47 -14.75
N ASN A 353 0.15 -20.73 -13.47
CA ASN A 353 -1.19 -20.87 -12.92
C ASN A 353 -1.69 -19.62 -12.18
N ILE A 354 -0.95 -18.49 -12.22
CA ILE A 354 -1.34 -17.23 -11.60
C ILE A 354 -1.97 -16.30 -12.65
N LYS A 355 -3.26 -15.99 -12.48
CA LYS A 355 -4.02 -15.07 -13.32
C LYS A 355 -4.14 -13.71 -12.66
N VAL A 356 -3.73 -12.63 -13.34
CA VAL A 356 -3.88 -11.25 -12.84
C VAL A 356 -5.03 -10.56 -13.56
N VAL A 357 -6.09 -10.23 -12.82
CA VAL A 357 -7.32 -9.63 -13.32
C VAL A 357 -7.48 -8.21 -12.78
N VAL A 358 -7.76 -7.27 -13.68
CA VAL A 358 -8.18 -5.91 -13.29
C VAL A 358 -9.69 -5.82 -13.40
N VAL A 359 -10.33 -5.34 -12.35
CA VAL A 359 -11.78 -5.11 -12.33
C VAL A 359 -12.02 -3.60 -12.37
N ASP A 360 -12.47 -3.09 -13.51
CA ASP A 360 -12.90 -1.70 -13.66
C ASP A 360 -14.28 -1.56 -13.00
N VAL A 361 -14.35 -0.90 -11.84
CA VAL A 361 -15.56 -0.77 -11.02
C VAL A 361 -16.22 0.59 -11.24
N GLY A 362 -17.46 0.57 -11.71
CA GLY A 362 -18.34 1.74 -11.83
C GLY A 362 -19.13 1.99 -10.55
N ALA A 363 -20.25 2.71 -10.66
CA ALA A 363 -21.10 2.94 -9.48
C ALA A 363 -21.79 1.64 -9.04
N VAL A 364 -21.57 1.24 -7.79
CA VAL A 364 -22.08 0.02 -7.15
C VAL A 364 -22.53 0.39 -5.73
N GLY A 365 -23.66 -0.13 -5.26
CA GLY A 365 -24.20 0.15 -3.93
C GLY A 365 -25.60 0.72 -3.94
N ASN A 366 -26.23 0.75 -2.76
CA ASN A 366 -27.40 1.60 -2.55
C ASN A 366 -26.91 3.03 -2.24
N ARG A 367 -27.55 4.04 -2.84
CA ARG A 367 -27.36 5.42 -2.39
C ARG A 367 -28.11 5.56 -1.07
N ASP A 368 -27.40 5.45 0.04
CA ASP A 368 -27.90 6.03 1.28
C ASP A 368 -27.76 7.54 1.14
N SER A 369 -28.90 8.19 0.92
CA SER A 369 -29.05 9.65 0.81
C SER A 369 -28.54 10.43 2.05
N SER A 370 -28.14 9.73 3.11
CA SER A 370 -27.59 10.26 4.36
C SER A 370 -26.06 10.31 4.39
N GLN A 371 -25.36 9.79 3.37
CA GLN A 371 -23.88 9.69 3.36
C GLN A 371 -23.23 10.26 2.09
N GLU A 372 -23.95 11.02 1.25
CA GLU A 372 -23.23 11.90 0.33
C GLU A 372 -22.65 13.07 1.14
N PRO A 373 -21.32 13.31 1.10
CA PRO A 373 -20.83 14.62 1.46
C PRO A 373 -21.51 15.57 0.48
N THR A 374 -22.52 16.31 0.95
CA THR A 374 -22.94 17.54 0.30
C THR A 374 -21.71 18.43 0.33
N TYR A 375 -20.90 18.35 -0.73
CA TYR A 375 -19.79 19.25 -0.95
C TYR A 375 -20.44 20.62 -1.10
N ASP A 376 -20.44 21.37 -0.01
CA ASP A 376 -20.83 22.76 -0.08
C ASP A 376 -19.80 23.44 -0.98
N LEU A 377 -20.26 23.80 -2.17
CA LEU A 377 -19.47 24.38 -3.24
C LEU A 377 -18.82 25.68 -2.76
N HIS A 378 -19.51 26.43 -1.91
CA HIS A 378 -18.98 27.63 -1.28
C HIS A 378 -17.88 27.28 -0.29
N GLN A 379 -18.12 26.32 0.61
CA GLN A 379 -17.13 25.87 1.59
C GLN A 379 -15.85 25.31 0.95
N SER A 380 -16.00 24.60 -0.18
CA SER A 380 -14.87 24.01 -0.91
C SER A 380 -13.99 25.08 -1.55
N MET A 381 -14.61 26.16 -2.03
CA MET A 381 -13.91 27.30 -2.61
C MET A 381 -13.37 28.27 -1.56
N ASP A 382 -13.84 28.26 -0.31
CA ASP A 382 -13.43 29.25 0.69
C ASP A 382 -11.92 29.33 0.90
N ARG A 383 -11.24 28.17 0.85
CA ARG A 383 -9.79 28.05 1.00
C ARG A 383 -8.99 28.47 -0.23
N TRP A 384 -9.65 28.74 -1.35
CA TRP A 384 -8.98 29.07 -2.59
C TRP A 384 -8.53 30.53 -2.63
N THR A 385 -7.42 30.79 -3.30
CA THR A 385 -6.97 32.16 -3.55
C THR A 385 -7.98 32.91 -4.43
N PRO A 386 -8.03 34.26 -4.37
CA PRO A 386 -8.89 35.04 -5.26
C PRO A 386 -8.62 34.76 -6.74
N SER A 387 -7.35 34.54 -7.11
CA SER A 387 -6.95 34.14 -8.46
C SER A 387 -7.50 32.76 -8.85
N GLU A 388 -7.43 31.77 -7.96
CA GLU A 388 -8.01 30.43 -8.17
C GLU A 388 -9.52 30.49 -8.40
N LYS A 389 -10.23 31.26 -7.57
CA LYS A 389 -11.68 31.45 -7.69
C LYS A 389 -12.07 32.05 -9.03
N VAL A 390 -11.29 33.01 -9.54
CA VAL A 390 -11.53 33.63 -10.85
C VAL A 390 -11.18 32.69 -12.00
N ALA A 391 -10.06 31.95 -11.91
CA ALA A 391 -9.58 31.08 -12.97
C ALA A 391 -10.41 29.78 -13.10
N TYR A 392 -10.74 29.15 -11.98
CA TYR A 392 -11.36 27.81 -11.95
C TYR A 392 -12.77 27.80 -11.38
N GLY A 393 -13.21 28.83 -10.65
CA GLY A 393 -14.46 28.78 -9.88
C GLY A 393 -15.69 28.50 -10.74
N THR A 394 -15.78 29.09 -11.94
CA THR A 394 -16.91 28.86 -12.86
C THR A 394 -16.91 27.43 -13.43
N ALA A 395 -15.73 26.94 -13.83
CA ALA A 395 -15.56 25.59 -14.34
C ALA A 395 -15.81 24.54 -13.25
N PHE A 396 -15.25 24.74 -12.06
CA PHE A 396 -15.47 23.90 -10.89
C PHE A 396 -16.94 23.85 -10.49
N ALA A 397 -17.59 25.02 -10.39
CA ALA A 397 -19.00 25.08 -10.08
C ALA A 397 -19.82 24.32 -11.11
N SER A 398 -19.50 24.44 -12.40
CA SER A 398 -20.20 23.67 -13.44
C SER A 398 -19.98 22.16 -13.37
N VAL A 399 -18.83 21.67 -12.90
CA VAL A 399 -18.56 20.23 -12.72
C VAL A 399 -19.26 19.69 -11.48
N VAL A 400 -19.18 20.41 -10.36
CA VAL A 400 -19.78 20.00 -9.08
C VAL A 400 -21.31 20.15 -9.12
N GLU A 401 -21.82 21.28 -9.59
CA GLU A 401 -23.25 21.58 -9.72
C GLU A 401 -23.87 20.82 -10.90
N GLY A 402 -23.15 20.64 -12.01
CA GLY A 402 -23.58 19.77 -13.12
C GLY A 402 -23.62 18.29 -12.73
N GLY A 403 -22.75 17.88 -11.79
CA GLY A 403 -22.83 16.61 -11.09
C GLY A 403 -24.09 16.46 -10.24
N MET A 404 -24.58 17.54 -9.62
CA MET A 404 -25.76 17.54 -8.72
C MET A 404 -27.12 17.80 -9.42
N GLN A 405 -27.18 18.55 -10.52
CA GLN A 405 -28.46 19.06 -11.08
C GLN A 405 -28.81 18.64 -12.52
N TYR A 406 -27.83 18.35 -13.39
CA TYR A 406 -28.10 18.19 -14.85
C TYR A 406 -27.55 16.93 -15.51
N THR A 407 -26.62 16.20 -14.87
CA THR A 407 -26.31 14.84 -15.32
C THR A 407 -27.34 13.88 -14.72
N THR A 408 -28.05 13.12 -15.55
CA THR A 408 -28.87 12.01 -15.06
C THR A 408 -27.96 11.08 -14.27
N HIS A 409 -27.98 11.21 -12.95
CA HIS A 409 -27.22 10.38 -12.05
C HIS A 409 -27.50 8.92 -12.39
N ARG A 410 -26.48 8.20 -12.84
CA ARG A 410 -26.64 6.79 -13.18
C ARG A 410 -27.04 6.05 -11.91
N LYS A 411 -28.16 5.31 -11.98
CA LYS A 411 -28.57 4.43 -10.89
C LYS A 411 -27.42 3.44 -10.64
N PRO A 412 -26.86 3.38 -9.43
CA PRO A 412 -25.78 2.44 -9.14
C PRO A 412 -26.28 1.01 -9.32
N SER A 413 -25.37 0.13 -9.72
CA SER A 413 -25.67 -1.30 -9.78
C SER A 413 -25.76 -1.88 -8.37
N ASP A 414 -26.56 -2.93 -8.21
CA ASP A 414 -26.60 -3.68 -6.96
C ASP A 414 -25.23 -4.29 -6.62
N ILE A 415 -24.90 -4.31 -5.32
CA ILE A 415 -23.66 -4.89 -4.77
C ILE A 415 -23.56 -6.36 -5.16
N ALA A 416 -24.69 -7.07 -5.22
CA ALA A 416 -24.73 -8.46 -5.64
C ALA A 416 -24.15 -8.68 -7.05
N VAL A 417 -24.32 -7.72 -7.98
CA VAL A 417 -23.74 -7.82 -9.33
C VAL A 417 -22.22 -7.75 -9.27
N PHE A 418 -21.68 -6.91 -8.38
CA PHE A 418 -20.25 -6.81 -8.15
C PHE A 418 -19.69 -8.08 -7.51
N VAL A 419 -20.30 -8.51 -6.41
CA VAL A 419 -19.86 -9.70 -5.67
C VAL A 419 -19.89 -10.96 -6.54
N ASN A 420 -20.98 -11.17 -7.28
CA ASN A 420 -21.08 -12.32 -8.18
C ASN A 420 -19.99 -12.31 -9.27
N ALA A 421 -19.69 -11.14 -9.85
CA ALA A 421 -18.63 -11.03 -10.84
C ALA A 421 -17.25 -11.39 -10.25
N ILE A 422 -16.95 -10.94 -9.03
CA ILE A 422 -15.70 -11.28 -8.34
C ILE A 422 -15.63 -12.78 -8.03
N VAL A 423 -16.70 -13.34 -7.47
CA VAL A 423 -16.80 -14.77 -7.15
C VAL A 423 -16.66 -15.64 -8.41
N ASP A 424 -17.28 -15.25 -9.52
CA ASP A 424 -17.18 -16.00 -10.78
C ASP A 424 -15.74 -16.03 -11.31
N ILE A 425 -14.97 -14.94 -11.14
CA ILE A 425 -13.55 -14.88 -11.51
C ILE A 425 -12.71 -15.78 -10.61
N VAL A 426 -12.96 -15.77 -9.30
CA VAL A 426 -12.24 -16.61 -8.31
C VAL A 426 -12.49 -18.11 -8.58
N ASN A 427 -13.68 -18.44 -9.08
CA ASN A 427 -14.05 -19.79 -9.52
C ASN A 427 -13.53 -20.16 -10.93
N ASP A 428 -12.72 -19.30 -11.57
CA ASP A 428 -12.27 -19.43 -12.98
C ASP A 428 -13.42 -19.71 -13.97
N GLY A 429 -14.62 -19.16 -13.69
CA GLY A 429 -15.83 -19.36 -14.49
C GLY A 429 -16.46 -20.76 -14.40
N GLN A 430 -16.13 -21.58 -13.40
CA GLN A 430 -16.70 -22.92 -13.23
C GLN A 430 -18.11 -22.95 -12.62
N ARG A 431 -18.70 -21.80 -12.24
CA ARG A 431 -20.10 -21.73 -11.78
C ARG A 431 -21.06 -22.01 -12.95
N ILE A 432 -21.45 -23.28 -13.10
CA ILE A 432 -22.63 -23.70 -13.84
C ILE A 432 -23.86 -23.28 -13.00
N PHE A 433 -24.43 -22.11 -13.28
CA PHE A 433 -25.78 -21.80 -12.79
C PHE A 433 -26.83 -22.27 -13.80
N ILE A 434 -27.53 -23.33 -13.38
CA ILE A 434 -28.83 -23.74 -13.88
C ILE A 434 -29.84 -22.71 -13.36
N SER A 435 -30.18 -21.66 -14.13
CA SER A 435 -31.55 -21.12 -14.19
C SER A 435 -31.73 -20.12 -15.35
N THR A 436 -32.78 -20.38 -16.14
CA THR A 436 -33.65 -19.45 -16.88
C THR A 436 -33.05 -18.45 -17.89
N THR A 437 -33.07 -18.89 -19.15
CA THR A 437 -33.53 -18.15 -20.35
C THR A 437 -32.91 -16.80 -20.75
N GLY A 438 -31.74 -16.43 -20.23
CA GLY A 438 -31.00 -15.24 -20.72
C GLY A 438 -29.47 -15.34 -20.75
N ALA A 439 -28.88 -16.41 -20.20
CA ALA A 439 -27.44 -16.51 -19.95
C ALA A 439 -26.61 -17.07 -21.13
N ALA A 440 -27.24 -17.74 -22.10
CA ALA A 440 -26.53 -18.44 -23.18
C ALA A 440 -25.74 -17.48 -24.11
N PHE A 441 -26.22 -16.26 -24.32
CA PHE A 441 -25.51 -15.23 -25.11
C PHE A 441 -24.32 -14.60 -24.37
N ARG A 442 -24.21 -14.73 -23.04
CA ARG A 442 -23.10 -14.13 -22.25
C ARG A 442 -21.88 -15.04 -22.10
N ILE A 443 -22.07 -16.36 -22.15
CA ILE A 443 -20.99 -17.32 -21.82
C ILE A 443 -20.05 -17.56 -23.02
N GLY A 444 -20.59 -17.63 -24.25
CA GLY A 444 -19.80 -17.86 -25.46
C GLY A 444 -18.94 -16.67 -25.89
N LEU A 445 -19.50 -15.45 -25.80
CA LEU A 445 -18.77 -14.22 -26.15
C LEU A 445 -17.77 -13.79 -25.06
N GLY A 446 -17.97 -14.21 -23.80
CA GLY A 446 -17.12 -13.84 -22.66
C GLY A 446 -15.67 -14.30 -22.84
N ARG A 447 -15.44 -15.56 -23.22
CA ARG A 447 -14.09 -16.13 -23.42
C ARG A 447 -13.35 -15.53 -24.61
N ILE A 448 -14.04 -15.25 -25.71
CA ILE A 448 -13.45 -14.61 -26.90
C ILE A 448 -13.12 -13.15 -26.58
N ARG A 449 -13.96 -12.48 -25.80
CA ARG A 449 -13.74 -11.10 -25.36
C ARG A 449 -12.63 -10.97 -24.30
N GLU A 450 -12.48 -11.94 -23.40
CA GLU A 450 -11.34 -12.06 -22.48
C GLU A 450 -10.00 -12.26 -23.21
N TRP A 451 -10.02 -12.98 -24.33
CA TRP A 451 -8.85 -13.16 -25.18
C TRP A 451 -8.43 -11.86 -25.89
N VAL A 452 -9.40 -11.01 -26.27
CA VAL A 452 -9.15 -9.74 -27.00
C VAL A 452 -8.89 -8.54 -26.06
N LEU A 453 -9.52 -8.46 -24.88
CA LEU A 453 -9.40 -7.29 -23.98
C LEU A 453 -8.31 -7.44 -22.90
N GLY A 454 -7.60 -8.58 -22.89
CA GLY A 454 -6.78 -8.98 -21.74
C GLY A 454 -7.67 -9.28 -20.53
N ASP A 455 -7.10 -9.84 -19.46
CA ASP A 455 -7.81 -10.20 -18.23
C ASP A 455 -8.38 -8.97 -17.48
N ARG A 456 -9.34 -8.27 -18.08
CA ARG A 456 -9.97 -7.05 -17.59
C ARG A 456 -11.48 -7.18 -17.66
N ILE A 457 -12.15 -6.80 -16.59
CA ILE A 457 -13.59 -6.98 -16.45
C ILE A 457 -14.20 -5.67 -15.94
N ALA A 458 -15.21 -5.18 -16.64
CA ALA A 458 -15.94 -3.97 -16.27
C ALA A 458 -17.23 -4.35 -15.52
N VAL A 459 -17.37 -3.85 -14.30
CA VAL A 459 -18.44 -4.20 -13.36
C VAL A 459 -19.06 -2.93 -12.77
N GLY A 460 -20.38 -2.91 -12.59
CA GLY A 460 -21.09 -1.73 -12.07
C GLY A 460 -21.55 -0.76 -13.15
N ALA A 461 -22.34 0.22 -12.73
CA ALA A 461 -22.98 1.17 -13.63
C ALA A 461 -21.92 2.10 -14.26
N GLY A 462 -21.96 2.25 -15.58
CA GLY A 462 -21.06 3.12 -16.33
C GLY A 462 -19.67 2.55 -16.61
N ALA A 463 -19.21 1.49 -15.92
CA ALA A 463 -17.86 0.94 -16.10
C ALA A 463 -17.55 0.59 -17.56
N ARG A 464 -18.48 -0.12 -18.23
CA ARG A 464 -18.34 -0.47 -19.66
C ARG A 464 -18.29 0.75 -20.56
N THR A 465 -19.06 1.78 -20.24
CA THR A 465 -19.08 3.03 -20.99
C THR A 465 -17.74 3.74 -20.87
N TYR A 466 -17.15 3.80 -19.67
CA TYR A 466 -15.84 4.41 -19.46
C TYR A 466 -14.71 3.60 -20.11
N VAL A 467 -14.79 2.27 -20.09
CA VAL A 467 -13.84 1.42 -20.82
C VAL A 467 -13.92 1.70 -22.33
N LEU A 468 -15.12 1.78 -22.90
CA LEU A 468 -15.29 2.12 -24.32
C LEU A 468 -14.81 3.54 -24.63
N ALA A 469 -15.11 4.51 -23.76
CA ALA A 469 -14.68 5.89 -23.93
C ALA A 469 -13.15 6.02 -23.92
N SER A 470 -12.44 5.22 -23.13
CA SER A 470 -10.97 5.23 -23.11
C SER A 470 -10.29 4.72 -24.37
N HIS A 471 -11.04 4.09 -25.29
CA HIS A 471 -10.52 3.72 -26.61
C HIS A 471 -10.65 4.84 -27.64
N LEU A 472 -11.35 5.93 -27.32
CA LEU A 472 -11.44 7.09 -28.20
C LEU A 472 -10.10 7.86 -28.18
N PRO A 473 -9.69 8.46 -29.30
CA PRO A 473 -8.63 9.45 -29.31
C PRO A 473 -8.90 10.56 -28.29
N THR A 474 -7.86 11.01 -27.58
CA THR A 474 -7.97 12.01 -26.51
C THR A 474 -8.70 13.28 -26.95
N VAL A 475 -8.43 13.76 -28.17
CA VAL A 475 -9.12 14.93 -28.76
C VAL A 475 -10.64 14.75 -28.81
N ILE A 476 -11.12 13.55 -29.14
CA ILE A 476 -12.56 13.26 -29.23
C ILE A 476 -13.14 13.12 -27.82
N LEU A 477 -12.41 12.46 -26.92
CA LEU A 477 -12.84 12.31 -25.53
C LEU A 477 -12.96 13.67 -24.84
N ASP A 478 -11.96 14.53 -24.97
CA ASP A 478 -11.95 15.88 -24.43
C ASP A 478 -13.04 16.75 -25.04
N ALA A 479 -13.28 16.62 -26.36
CA ALA A 479 -14.40 17.29 -27.03
C ALA A 479 -15.75 16.85 -26.43
N ILE A 480 -15.96 15.54 -26.20
CA ILE A 480 -17.19 15.01 -25.61
C ILE A 480 -17.36 15.47 -24.15
N LEU A 481 -16.29 15.40 -23.35
CA LEU A 481 -16.31 15.81 -21.95
C LEU A 481 -16.48 17.33 -21.79
N SER A 482 -16.09 18.12 -22.78
CA SER A 482 -16.25 19.59 -22.78
C SER A 482 -17.59 20.09 -23.32
N ILE A 483 -18.45 19.23 -23.90
CA ILE A 483 -19.79 19.61 -24.38
C ILE A 483 -20.62 20.33 -23.30
N PRO A 484 -20.70 19.85 -22.04
CA PRO A 484 -21.44 20.56 -21.00
C PRO A 484 -20.91 21.98 -20.76
N HIS A 485 -19.58 22.17 -20.80
CA HIS A 485 -18.97 23.50 -20.66
C HIS A 485 -19.26 24.39 -21.86
N LEU A 486 -19.27 23.84 -23.07
CA LEU A 486 -19.61 24.58 -24.28
C LEU A 486 -21.08 25.03 -24.24
N LEU A 487 -21.99 24.16 -23.78
CA LEU A 487 -23.42 24.51 -23.60
C LEU A 487 -23.63 25.54 -22.49
N ILE A 488 -22.92 25.43 -21.37
CA ILE A 488 -22.98 26.41 -20.28
C ILE A 488 -22.35 27.75 -20.71
N SER A 489 -21.27 27.72 -21.48
CA SER A 489 -20.64 28.91 -22.06
C SER A 489 -21.59 29.63 -23.02
N ILE A 490 -22.25 28.88 -23.91
CA ILE A 490 -23.29 29.41 -24.80
C ILE A 490 -24.45 29.99 -23.99
N ARG A 491 -24.93 29.28 -22.95
CA ARG A 491 -25.97 29.79 -22.04
C ARG A 491 -25.54 31.10 -21.38
N ASN A 492 -24.32 31.16 -20.85
CA ASN A 492 -23.79 32.34 -20.17
C ASN A 492 -23.56 33.51 -21.14
N ALA A 493 -23.18 33.24 -22.38
CA ALA A 493 -23.03 34.25 -23.44
C ALA A 493 -24.38 34.80 -23.93
N LEU A 494 -25.45 33.99 -23.83
CA LEU A 494 -26.82 34.38 -24.21
C LEU A 494 -27.61 35.05 -23.07
N LEU A 495 -27.08 35.07 -21.84
CA LEU A 495 -27.69 35.78 -20.73
C LEU A 495 -27.21 37.26 -20.72
N PRO A 496 -28.11 38.26 -20.80
CA PRO A 496 -27.75 39.67 -20.93
C PRO A 496 -27.10 40.29 -19.68
N VAL A 497 -27.01 39.55 -18.57
CA VAL A 497 -26.33 39.97 -17.34
C VAL A 497 -25.46 38.80 -16.84
N PRO A 498 -24.12 38.92 -16.85
CA PRO A 498 -23.27 37.93 -16.20
C PRO A 498 -23.56 37.94 -14.68
N PRO A 499 -23.66 36.78 -14.01
CA PRO A 499 -23.82 36.75 -12.56
C PRO A 499 -22.62 37.46 -11.93
N ARG A 500 -22.87 38.61 -11.31
CA ARG A 500 -21.84 39.41 -10.64
C ARG A 500 -21.27 38.61 -9.47
N ILE A 501 -20.04 38.14 -9.61
CA ILE A 501 -19.22 37.77 -8.46
C ILE A 501 -18.96 39.08 -7.71
N VAL A 502 -19.62 39.27 -6.57
CA VAL A 502 -19.34 40.39 -5.66
C VAL A 502 -17.93 40.17 -5.12
N ALA A 503 -16.95 40.94 -5.62
CA ALA A 503 -15.65 41.00 -4.99
C ALA A 503 -15.83 41.51 -3.54
N PRO A 504 -15.26 40.85 -2.52
CA PRO A 504 -15.31 41.37 -1.16
C PRO A 504 -14.60 42.74 -1.14
N ALA A 505 -15.30 43.75 -0.63
CA ALA A 505 -14.78 45.11 -0.54
C ALA A 505 -13.47 45.13 0.27
N PRO A 506 -12.46 45.91 -0.14
CA PRO A 506 -11.25 46.06 0.66
C PRO A 506 -11.61 46.67 2.00
N HIS A 507 -11.24 45.99 3.10
CA HIS A 507 -11.39 46.49 4.45
C HIS A 507 -10.76 47.89 4.56
N SER A 508 -11.60 48.90 4.72
CA SER A 508 -11.21 50.25 5.08
C SER A 508 -10.50 50.22 6.42
N ARG A 509 -9.21 50.56 6.42
CA ARG A 509 -8.41 50.86 7.61
C ARG A 509 -9.10 51.99 8.38
N SER A 510 -9.57 51.73 9.60
CA SER A 510 -9.93 52.80 10.54
C SER A 510 -8.66 53.50 11.03
N PRO A 511 -8.61 54.85 11.01
CA PRO A 511 -7.49 55.61 11.56
C PRO A 511 -7.60 55.73 13.08
N LEU A 512 -6.43 55.75 13.73
CA LEU A 512 -6.20 56.13 15.12
C LEU A 512 -6.94 57.43 15.48
N ALA A 513 -7.56 57.45 16.66
CA ALA A 513 -7.79 58.68 17.41
C ALA A 513 -7.34 58.49 18.87
N SER A 514 -6.26 59.19 19.19
CA SER A 514 -5.72 59.48 20.51
C SER A 514 -6.65 60.39 21.32
N SER A 515 -6.84 60.10 22.61
CA SER A 515 -7.18 61.11 23.61
C SER A 515 -6.66 60.69 24.99
N LEU A 516 -5.91 61.61 25.61
CA LEU A 516 -5.29 61.52 26.93
C LEU A 516 -6.22 62.16 27.99
N ALA A 517 -6.53 61.39 29.05
CA ALA A 517 -6.61 61.71 30.51
C ALA A 517 -7.43 62.95 31.02
N PRO A 518 -7.67 63.17 32.35
CA PRO A 518 -7.30 62.38 33.56
C PRO A 518 -8.38 62.24 34.69
N GLU A 519 -8.03 61.43 35.71
CA GLU A 519 -8.25 61.55 37.18
C GLU A 519 -9.62 61.37 37.92
N ASN A 520 -9.61 60.33 38.78
CA ASN A 520 -9.80 60.31 40.26
C ASN A 520 -11.15 60.06 40.99
N ILE A 521 -11.06 59.06 41.90
CA ILE A 521 -11.53 58.99 43.31
C ILE A 521 -12.92 58.39 43.68
N GLU A 522 -12.83 57.17 44.24
CA GLU A 522 -13.42 56.64 45.50
C GLU A 522 -14.79 55.90 45.65
N GLN A 523 -14.68 54.83 46.49
CA GLN A 523 -15.60 54.27 47.50
C GLN A 523 -16.71 53.25 47.12
N GLY A 524 -16.33 51.97 47.16
CA GLY A 524 -16.71 50.98 48.20
C GLY A 524 -18.18 50.72 48.58
N ARG A 525 -18.64 49.47 48.33
CA ARG A 525 -19.37 48.66 49.33
C ARG A 525 -19.45 47.19 48.92
N GLY A 526 -19.04 46.29 49.80
CA GLY A 526 -19.18 44.85 49.66
C GLY A 526 -19.49 44.16 50.99
N ALA A 527 -19.88 42.88 50.85
CA ALA A 527 -20.19 41.83 51.85
C ALA A 527 -21.68 41.70 52.26
N PRO A 528 -22.14 40.51 52.77
CA PRO A 528 -21.40 39.27 53.11
C PRO A 528 -22.12 37.91 52.84
N LYS A 529 -21.37 36.80 53.10
CA LYS A 529 -21.73 35.50 53.77
C LYS A 529 -21.11 34.30 53.03
N GLY A 530 -20.44 33.30 53.61
CA GLY A 530 -20.03 32.89 54.98
C GLY A 530 -19.28 31.53 54.84
N LEU A 531 -18.12 31.34 55.50
CA LEU A 531 -17.87 30.47 56.69
C LEU A 531 -18.26 28.98 56.51
N GLY A 532 -17.47 27.94 56.81
CA GLY A 532 -16.19 27.72 57.52
C GLY A 532 -16.10 26.21 57.82
N GLU A 533 -14.97 25.53 57.57
CA GLU A 533 -13.96 25.05 58.54
C GLU A 533 -14.13 23.64 59.19
N ARG A 534 -12.94 23.06 59.51
CA ARG A 534 -12.55 21.84 60.27
C ARG A 534 -12.47 20.52 59.49
N GLY A 535 -11.44 19.68 59.62
CA GLY A 535 -10.24 19.66 60.46
C GLY A 535 -9.91 18.20 60.85
N ASN A 536 -8.63 17.79 60.82
CA ASN A 536 -7.98 16.88 61.80
C ASN A 536 -6.63 16.34 61.31
N ASP A 537 -5.62 16.48 62.17
CA ASP A 537 -4.42 15.65 62.28
C ASP A 537 -4.60 14.63 63.43
N HIS A 538 -4.06 13.41 63.29
CA HIS A 538 -3.13 12.77 64.23
C HIS A 538 -2.91 11.25 63.96
N MET A 539 -1.63 10.90 63.85
CA MET A 539 -0.89 9.77 64.48
C MET A 539 -1.06 8.28 64.08
N SER A 540 0.09 7.72 63.67
CA SER A 540 0.87 6.63 64.31
C SER A 540 1.01 5.26 63.60
N GLU A 541 2.29 4.93 63.44
CA GLU A 541 3.03 3.67 63.24
C GLU A 541 2.37 2.34 63.67
N THR A 542 2.65 1.26 62.91
CA THR A 542 3.36 0.03 63.37
C THR A 542 3.44 -1.00 62.23
N GLY A 543 4.52 -1.79 62.20
CA GLY A 543 4.88 -2.68 61.09
C GLY A 543 4.36 -4.12 61.18
N SER A 544 4.66 -4.92 60.15
CA SER A 544 4.97 -6.36 60.22
C SER A 544 5.40 -6.90 58.86
N GLU A 545 6.47 -7.68 58.88
CA GLU A 545 6.84 -8.68 57.88
C GLU A 545 5.79 -9.81 57.85
N ALA A 546 5.50 -10.38 56.68
CA ALA A 546 5.29 -11.81 56.46
C ALA A 546 5.02 -12.13 54.98
N ASP A 547 5.63 -13.24 54.56
CA ASP A 547 5.64 -13.89 53.25
C ASP A 547 4.29 -14.45 52.75
N VAL A 548 4.34 -14.86 51.47
CA VAL A 548 3.69 -16.03 50.83
C VAL A 548 2.74 -15.72 49.67
N GLU A 549 3.26 -16.04 48.49
CA GLU A 549 2.65 -16.45 47.22
C GLU A 549 1.11 -16.60 47.15
N SER A 550 0.51 -15.96 46.15
CA SER A 550 -0.51 -16.62 45.31
C SER A 550 -0.50 -16.03 43.91
N ASN A 551 -0.15 -16.89 42.95
CA ASN A 551 -0.29 -16.71 41.53
C ASN A 551 -1.79 -16.57 41.18
N GLU A 552 -2.22 -15.47 40.57
CA GLU A 552 -3.39 -15.43 39.66
C GLU A 552 -3.58 -14.02 39.06
N GLY A 553 -3.86 -13.99 37.75
CA GLY A 553 -4.41 -12.82 37.07
C GLY A 553 -3.45 -12.06 36.17
N TYR A 554 -3.39 -12.48 34.91
CA TYR A 554 -3.01 -11.63 33.78
C TYR A 554 -4.07 -10.53 33.60
N SER A 555 -4.14 -9.59 34.53
CA SER A 555 -4.98 -8.39 34.42
C SER A 555 -4.12 -7.24 33.95
N SER A 556 -4.36 -6.83 32.69
CA SER A 556 -4.23 -5.46 32.22
C SER A 556 -2.93 -4.73 32.59
N GLY A 557 -1.83 -5.06 31.89
CA GLY A 557 -0.78 -4.06 31.70
C GLY A 557 -1.35 -2.85 30.95
N PRO A 558 -0.89 -1.62 31.21
CA PRO A 558 -1.35 -0.46 30.45
C PRO A 558 -1.06 -0.72 28.98
N LEU A 559 -2.11 -0.61 28.15
CA LEU A 559 -2.04 -0.49 26.71
C LEU A 559 -0.76 0.28 26.34
N MET A 560 0.07 -0.26 25.44
CA MET A 560 1.05 0.58 24.74
C MET A 560 0.22 1.59 23.94
N ILE A 561 -0.06 2.73 24.57
CA ILE A 561 -0.69 3.88 23.96
C ILE A 561 0.23 4.26 22.81
N ILE A 562 -0.29 4.19 21.58
CA ILE A 562 0.35 4.83 20.43
C ILE A 562 0.43 6.32 20.78
N GLY A 563 1.63 6.74 21.17
CA GLY A 563 1.84 7.97 21.93
C GLY A 563 3.02 8.79 21.43
N ILE A 564 3.07 10.02 21.88
CA ILE A 564 4.21 10.92 21.74
C ILE A 564 5.05 10.76 23.00
N SER A 565 6.34 10.48 22.86
CA SER A 565 7.26 10.35 24.00
C SER A 565 8.23 11.53 24.01
N LEU A 566 8.35 12.15 25.17
CA LEU A 566 9.34 13.18 25.45
C LEU A 566 10.59 12.53 26.03
N TRP A 567 11.73 12.78 25.42
CA TRP A 567 13.01 12.18 25.73
C TRP A 567 14.04 13.21 26.15
N LEU A 568 14.94 12.81 27.04
CA LEU A 568 16.17 13.53 27.31
C LEU A 568 17.31 12.79 26.63
N VAL A 569 18.00 13.46 25.71
CA VAL A 569 19.03 12.86 24.85
C VAL A 569 20.40 13.40 25.26
N PRO A 570 21.40 12.53 25.50
CA PRO A 570 22.73 12.95 25.89
C PRO A 570 23.43 13.75 24.78
N ALA A 571 24.36 14.62 25.15
CA ALA A 571 25.21 15.33 24.19
C ALA A 571 25.92 14.35 23.23
N VAL A 572 26.25 14.79 22.01
CA VAL A 572 26.77 13.91 20.95
C VAL A 572 28.00 13.10 21.39
N SER A 573 28.95 13.71 22.09
CA SER A 573 30.16 13.05 22.60
C SER A 573 29.84 11.96 23.64
N GLN A 574 28.82 12.18 24.44
CA GLN A 574 28.31 11.26 25.46
C GLN A 574 27.49 10.12 24.84
N ALA A 575 26.60 10.45 23.89
CA ALA A 575 25.83 9.47 23.12
C ALA A 575 26.76 8.45 22.42
N LEU A 576 27.89 8.90 21.86
CA LEU A 576 28.88 8.01 21.23
C LEU A 576 29.54 7.05 22.24
N LYS A 577 29.83 7.52 23.47
CA LYS A 577 30.36 6.65 24.53
C LYS A 577 29.35 5.58 24.94
N ILE A 578 28.09 5.96 25.13
CA ILE A 578 27.01 5.00 25.48
C ILE A 578 26.81 4.01 24.33
N LYS A 579 26.74 4.47 23.09
CA LYS A 579 26.58 3.59 21.92
C LYS A 579 27.71 2.58 21.76
N ARG A 580 28.95 2.94 22.13
CA ARG A 580 30.05 1.96 22.15
C ARG A 580 29.79 0.84 23.15
N LEU A 581 29.24 1.17 24.32
CA LEU A 581 28.84 0.17 25.29
C LEU A 581 27.64 -0.66 24.82
N MET A 582 26.64 -0.05 24.16
CA MET A 582 25.44 -0.72 23.64
C MET A 582 25.74 -1.69 22.46
N ARG A 583 26.96 -1.70 21.93
CA ARG A 583 27.38 -2.61 20.85
C ARG A 583 27.85 -3.98 21.34
N LEU A 584 27.91 -4.19 22.65
CA LEU A 584 28.29 -5.48 23.23
C LEU A 584 27.11 -6.45 23.03
N LYS A 585 27.25 -7.40 22.09
CA LYS A 585 26.22 -8.40 21.78
C LYS A 585 26.79 -9.82 21.97
N PRO A 586 26.02 -10.77 22.50
CA PRO A 586 26.44 -12.16 22.59
C PRO A 586 26.51 -12.80 21.19
N ALA A 587 27.32 -13.85 21.05
CA ALA A 587 27.53 -14.54 19.77
C ALA A 587 26.29 -15.31 19.28
N SER A 588 25.41 -15.72 20.20
CA SER A 588 24.16 -16.42 19.88
C SER A 588 23.00 -15.71 20.58
N ILE A 589 22.02 -15.27 19.79
CA ILE A 589 20.78 -14.63 20.27
C ILE A 589 19.63 -15.53 19.83
N LYS A 590 18.71 -15.86 20.75
CA LYS A 590 17.54 -16.71 20.44
C LYS A 590 16.41 -15.87 19.84
N SER A 591 16.23 -14.63 20.27
CA SER A 591 15.20 -13.74 19.74
C SER A 591 15.74 -12.59 18.88
N PRO A 592 15.20 -12.37 17.66
CA PRO A 592 15.57 -11.21 16.85
C PRO A 592 15.09 -9.87 17.43
N SER A 593 14.22 -9.87 18.46
CA SER A 593 13.83 -8.66 19.21
C SER A 593 14.82 -8.31 20.32
N SER A 594 15.80 -9.15 20.64
CA SER A 594 16.85 -8.84 21.61
C SER A 594 17.96 -8.01 20.96
N PHE A 595 18.60 -7.12 21.72
CA PHE A 595 19.76 -6.31 21.28
C PHE A 595 19.46 -5.40 20.08
N VAL A 596 18.27 -4.81 20.03
CA VAL A 596 17.90 -3.80 19.02
C VAL A 596 18.75 -2.55 19.19
N ASP A 597 19.20 -1.96 18.07
CA ASP A 597 19.94 -0.71 18.09
C ASP A 597 18.97 0.48 18.20
N PHE A 598 19.20 1.36 19.18
CA PHE A 598 18.42 2.59 19.36
C PHE A 598 19.30 3.74 19.88
N GLU A 599 18.78 4.97 19.76
CA GLU A 599 19.46 6.16 20.28
C GLU A 599 19.35 6.20 21.81
N PRO A 600 20.46 6.39 22.56
CA PRO A 600 20.39 6.43 24.01
C PRO A 600 19.54 7.62 24.48
N HIS A 601 18.51 7.36 25.29
CA HIS A 601 17.60 8.39 25.77
C HIS A 601 17.01 8.03 27.14
N ILE A 602 16.65 9.05 27.92
CA ILE A 602 15.86 8.90 29.15
C ILE A 602 14.44 9.36 28.84
N THR A 603 13.44 8.50 29.09
CA THR A 603 12.04 8.88 28.87
C THR A 603 11.55 9.80 29.99
N LEU A 604 11.14 11.01 29.63
CA LEU A 604 10.59 12.02 30.55
C LEU A 604 9.08 11.90 30.69
N ALA A 605 8.36 11.77 29.58
CA ALA A 605 6.91 11.60 29.56
C ALA A 605 6.47 10.80 28.34
N SER A 606 5.31 10.15 28.42
CA SER A 606 4.61 9.54 27.29
C SER A 606 3.14 9.92 27.36
N VAL A 607 2.65 10.57 26.31
CA VAL A 607 1.27 11.06 26.21
C VAL A 607 0.57 10.43 25.00
N PRO A 608 -0.76 10.30 24.99
CA PRO A 608 -1.49 9.86 23.80
C PRO A 608 -1.21 10.75 22.59
N THR A 609 -1.32 10.18 21.38
CA THR A 609 -1.19 10.94 20.12
C THR A 609 -2.24 12.04 19.93
N SER A 610 -3.34 11.99 20.70
CA SER A 610 -4.34 13.06 20.76
C SER A 610 -3.92 14.27 21.59
N CYS A 611 -2.81 14.19 22.33
CA CYS A 611 -2.27 15.32 23.10
C CYS A 611 -1.73 16.39 22.13
N ASN A 612 -2.14 17.64 22.33
CA ASN A 612 -1.63 18.75 21.53
C ASN A 612 -0.12 18.94 21.79
N LEU A 613 0.66 19.12 20.71
CA LEU A 613 2.09 19.37 20.81
C LEU A 613 2.41 20.70 21.50
N ASP A 614 1.51 21.69 21.42
CA ASP A 614 1.70 22.98 22.09
C ASP A 614 1.58 22.85 23.61
N ASP A 615 0.70 21.97 24.09
CA ASP A 615 0.59 21.65 25.51
C ASP A 615 1.88 20.98 26.00
N LEU A 616 2.41 20.01 25.24
CA LEU A 616 3.68 19.35 25.54
C LEU A 616 4.87 20.33 25.53
N ARG A 617 4.87 21.31 24.63
CA ARG A 617 5.90 22.37 24.59
C ARG A 617 5.79 23.32 25.79
N SER A 618 4.58 23.77 26.12
CA SER A 618 4.34 24.68 27.25
C SER A 618 4.67 24.05 28.61
N ALA A 619 4.61 22.72 28.68
CA ALA A 619 5.02 21.92 29.84
C ALA A 619 6.53 22.03 30.12
N ILE A 620 7.35 22.33 29.11
CA ILE A 620 8.80 22.46 29.22
C ILE A 620 9.14 23.93 29.55
N PRO A 621 9.91 24.21 30.62
CA PRO A 621 10.35 25.57 30.89
C PRO A 621 11.25 26.11 29.75
N PRO A 622 10.96 27.30 29.18
CA PRO A 622 11.74 27.85 28.06
C PRO A 622 13.21 28.15 28.43
N THR A 623 13.50 28.29 29.72
CA THR A 623 14.87 28.55 30.23
C THR A 623 15.73 27.29 30.36
N GLN A 624 15.19 26.09 30.14
CA GLN A 624 15.88 24.83 30.42
C GLN A 624 16.48 24.21 29.15
N THR A 625 17.73 24.55 28.84
CA THR A 625 18.41 24.05 27.63
C THR A 625 19.25 22.79 27.87
N VAL A 626 19.81 22.62 29.07
CA VAL A 626 20.68 21.50 29.42
C VAL A 626 20.40 21.03 30.85
N ILE A 627 20.28 19.70 31.05
CA ILE A 627 20.06 19.10 32.37
C ILE A 627 21.28 18.23 32.72
N PRO A 628 21.94 18.48 33.87
CA PRO A 628 22.96 17.58 34.39
C PRO A 628 22.33 16.28 34.87
N ILE A 629 22.87 15.15 34.42
CA ILE A 629 22.40 13.81 34.73
C ILE A 629 23.48 13.02 35.47
N GLU A 630 23.11 12.47 36.61
CA GLU A 630 23.94 11.58 37.42
C GLU A 630 23.29 10.19 37.48
N PHE A 631 24.05 9.14 37.17
CA PHE A 631 23.55 7.77 37.21
C PHE A 631 23.71 7.19 38.63
N LYS A 632 22.67 6.52 39.11
CA LYS A 632 22.59 5.92 40.44
C LYS A 632 23.12 4.47 40.47
N SER A 633 22.65 3.64 39.54
CA SER A 633 22.91 2.20 39.53
C SER A 633 22.70 1.61 38.14
N LEU A 634 23.34 0.46 37.90
CA LEU A 634 23.07 -0.40 36.74
C LEU A 634 22.23 -1.60 37.20
N ASP A 635 21.00 -1.64 36.71
CA ASP A 635 19.98 -2.58 37.17
C ASP A 635 19.47 -3.47 36.02
N VAL A 636 18.93 -4.63 36.40
CA VAL A 636 18.31 -5.61 35.51
C VAL A 636 16.83 -5.68 35.85
N GLY A 637 15.98 -5.44 34.85
CA GLY A 637 14.54 -5.49 35.04
C GLY A 637 13.88 -6.66 34.32
N GLN A 638 12.64 -6.94 34.73
CA GLN A 638 11.84 -8.02 34.15
C GLN A 638 11.07 -7.59 32.89
N LYS A 639 10.91 -6.28 32.66
CA LYS A 639 10.20 -5.73 31.50
C LYS A 639 11.16 -5.56 30.32
N TYR A 640 10.68 -5.82 29.11
CA TYR A 640 11.46 -5.67 27.87
C TYR A 640 12.17 -4.30 27.75
N PHE A 641 11.43 -3.20 27.95
CA PHE A 641 11.97 -1.84 27.89
C PHE A 641 12.84 -1.44 29.08
N MET A 642 12.95 -2.29 30.10
CA MET A 642 13.82 -2.08 31.26
C MET A 642 14.65 -3.35 31.49
N SER A 643 15.07 -4.03 30.42
CA SER A 643 15.76 -5.31 30.58
C SER A 643 17.15 -5.13 31.19
N VAL A 644 17.95 -4.18 30.66
CA VAL A 644 19.19 -3.69 31.29
C VAL A 644 19.19 -2.17 31.17
N TYR A 645 19.21 -1.46 32.30
CA TYR A 645 19.07 -0.01 32.33
C TYR A 645 19.92 0.63 33.44
N ALA A 646 20.28 1.89 33.22
CA ALA A 646 20.91 2.72 34.25
C ALA A 646 19.85 3.58 34.94
N SER A 647 19.65 3.41 36.24
CA SER A 647 18.80 4.30 37.03
C SER A 647 19.47 5.66 37.16
N VAL A 648 18.69 6.73 37.11
CA VAL A 648 19.17 8.11 37.20
C VAL A 648 18.79 8.72 38.55
N HIS A 649 19.67 9.54 39.12
CA HIS A 649 19.34 10.36 40.28
C HIS A 649 18.30 11.43 39.90
N ASP A 650 17.13 11.37 40.52
CA ASP A 650 16.07 12.36 40.36
C ASP A 650 16.36 13.57 41.26
N ILE A 651 17.37 14.37 40.90
CA ILE A 651 17.83 15.54 41.67
C ILE A 651 17.91 16.80 40.80
N GLY A 652 17.90 17.96 41.45
CA GLY A 652 18.11 19.26 40.80
C GLY A 652 17.13 19.54 39.65
N GLY A 653 17.68 19.91 38.49
CA GLY A 653 16.88 20.28 37.32
C GLY A 653 16.01 19.15 36.76
N LEU A 654 16.46 17.88 36.88
CA LEU A 654 15.67 16.73 36.40
C LEU A 654 14.42 16.52 37.25
N ALA A 655 14.54 16.61 38.57
CA ALA A 655 13.43 16.47 39.51
C ALA A 655 12.39 17.58 39.32
N ALA A 656 12.85 18.83 39.19
CA ALA A 656 11.98 19.97 38.92
C ALA A 656 11.21 19.81 37.60
N LEU A 657 11.89 19.38 36.53
CA LEU A 657 11.24 19.13 35.25
C LEU A 657 10.19 18.00 35.35
N ARG A 658 10.54 16.88 35.98
CA ARG A 658 9.62 15.74 36.14
C ARG A 658 8.42 16.07 37.02
N SER A 659 8.57 16.89 38.05
CA SER A 659 7.44 17.40 38.85
C SER A 659 6.49 18.22 37.99
N ARG A 660 7.01 19.19 37.23
CA ARG A 660 6.22 20.03 36.35
C ARG A 660 5.50 19.23 35.25
N LEU A 661 6.17 18.24 34.67
CA LEU A 661 5.56 17.36 33.67
C LEU A 661 4.40 16.56 34.28
N ARG A 662 4.51 16.08 35.54
CA ARG A 662 3.40 15.41 36.24
C ARG A 662 2.24 16.35 36.51
N GLU A 663 2.54 17.59 36.91
CA GLU A 663 1.52 18.61 37.17
C GLU A 663 0.75 18.98 35.89
N SER A 664 1.44 19.13 34.74
CA SER A 664 0.80 19.58 33.51
C SER A 664 0.18 18.45 32.68
N LEU A 665 0.82 17.27 32.61
CA LEU A 665 0.41 16.16 31.76
C LEU A 665 -0.26 15.01 32.53
N GLY A 666 -0.27 15.09 33.86
CA GLY A 666 -0.80 14.06 34.75
C GLY A 666 0.24 13.06 35.24
N GLN A 667 -0.03 12.48 36.42
CA GLN A 667 0.88 11.57 37.12
C GLN A 667 1.27 10.33 36.29
N ASN A 668 0.32 9.82 35.49
CA ASN A 668 0.50 8.60 34.69
C ASN A 668 1.32 8.83 33.41
N ALA A 669 1.50 10.09 33.00
CA ALA A 669 2.28 10.42 31.80
C ALA A 669 3.79 10.34 32.05
N VAL A 670 4.25 10.51 33.30
CA VAL A 670 5.67 10.53 33.66
C VAL A 670 6.07 9.20 34.31
N PRO A 671 7.07 8.46 33.79
CA PRO A 671 7.53 7.21 34.40
C PRO A 671 7.93 7.41 35.86
N ALA A 672 7.58 6.47 36.74
CA ALA A 672 7.90 6.57 38.17
C ALA A 672 9.42 6.72 38.43
N ILE A 673 10.24 6.00 37.66
CA ILE A 673 11.70 6.00 37.78
C ILE A 673 12.33 6.57 36.51
N ALA A 674 13.18 7.59 36.64
CA ALA A 674 14.01 8.07 35.54
C ALA A 674 15.13 7.05 35.27
N HIS A 675 15.18 6.54 34.05
CA HIS A 675 16.18 5.56 33.65
C HIS A 675 16.59 5.72 32.19
N LEU A 676 17.83 5.34 31.90
CA LEU A 676 18.37 5.18 30.56
C LEU A 676 18.39 3.70 30.21
N SER A 677 17.61 3.31 29.20
CA SER A 677 17.67 1.94 28.68
C SER A 677 18.99 1.72 27.94
N LEU A 678 19.69 0.63 28.25
CA LEU A 678 20.93 0.26 27.56
C LEU A 678 20.70 -0.90 26.59
N TYR A 679 19.86 -1.85 26.97
CA TYR A 679 19.48 -2.98 26.12
C TYR A 679 17.99 -3.28 26.25
N TYR A 680 17.40 -3.76 25.16
CA TYR A 680 16.11 -4.43 25.13
C TYR A 680 16.35 -5.90 24.81
N ILE A 681 16.04 -6.76 25.76
CA ILE A 681 16.31 -8.20 25.70
C ILE A 681 14.99 -8.91 25.95
N ASP A 682 14.58 -9.73 24.99
CA ASP A 682 13.34 -10.50 25.03
C ASP A 682 13.37 -11.53 26.18
N ASP A 683 12.21 -12.02 26.59
CA ASP A 683 12.11 -13.06 27.62
C ASP A 683 12.73 -14.38 27.14
N ALA A 684 12.77 -14.63 25.83
CA ALA A 684 13.49 -15.78 25.26
C ALA A 684 15.01 -15.77 25.55
N ASP A 685 15.59 -14.59 25.80
CA ASP A 685 17.00 -14.36 26.12
C ASP A 685 17.19 -13.81 27.54
N GLN A 686 16.26 -14.08 28.47
CA GLN A 686 16.28 -13.50 29.82
C GLN A 686 17.60 -13.71 30.57
N ASP A 687 18.25 -14.87 30.39
CA ASP A 687 19.55 -15.20 31.00
C ASP A 687 20.66 -14.21 30.59
N GLU A 688 20.58 -13.64 29.39
CA GLU A 688 21.57 -12.70 28.87
C GLU A 688 21.48 -11.32 29.55
N ARG A 689 20.34 -10.98 30.18
CA ARG A 689 20.17 -9.69 30.90
C ARG A 689 21.19 -9.53 32.03
N SER A 690 21.30 -10.55 32.88
CA SER A 690 22.24 -10.56 34.01
C SER A 690 23.69 -10.60 33.55
N ARG A 691 23.97 -11.37 32.50
CA ARG A 691 25.31 -11.51 31.94
C ARG A 691 25.84 -10.20 31.35
N ILE A 692 25.00 -9.50 30.59
CA ILE A 692 25.35 -8.20 29.99
C ILE A 692 25.51 -7.14 31.07
N ALA A 693 24.64 -7.10 32.08
CA ALA A 693 24.80 -6.17 33.20
C ALA A 693 26.14 -6.39 33.93
N GLU A 694 26.53 -7.63 34.18
CA GLU A 694 27.82 -7.96 34.81
C GLU A 694 29.02 -7.57 33.93
N LEU A 695 28.93 -7.79 32.61
CA LEU A 695 29.96 -7.36 31.67
C LEU A 695 30.10 -5.83 31.65
N LEU A 696 28.97 -5.11 31.67
CA LEU A 696 28.97 -3.65 31.75
C LEU A 696 29.57 -3.12 33.05
N ARG A 697 29.33 -3.78 34.19
CA ARG A 697 29.97 -3.43 35.48
C ARG A 697 31.49 -3.59 35.44
N ARG A 698 31.99 -4.56 34.68
CA ARG A 698 33.43 -4.80 34.49
C ARG A 698 34.06 -3.88 33.46
N SER A 699 33.29 -3.42 32.48
CA SER A 699 33.77 -2.43 31.52
C SER A 699 33.86 -1.06 32.22
N GLU A 700 35.06 -0.47 32.27
CA GLU A 700 35.38 0.80 32.96
C GLU A 700 34.67 2.06 32.37
N GLY A 701 33.56 1.88 31.64
CA GLY A 701 33.08 2.83 30.65
C GLY A 701 31.99 3.81 31.08
N VAL A 702 31.01 3.44 31.92
CA VAL A 702 29.83 4.32 32.14
C VAL A 702 29.29 4.39 33.57
N ILE A 703 29.54 3.44 34.47
CA ILE A 703 28.89 3.45 35.80
C ILE A 703 29.87 2.99 36.87
N HIS A 704 30.80 3.86 37.29
CA HIS A 704 31.50 3.63 38.54
C HIS A 704 30.52 3.90 39.68
N TYR A 705 30.37 2.91 40.56
CA TYR A 705 29.80 3.10 41.89
C TYR A 705 30.58 4.20 42.60
N TYR A 706 29.85 5.03 43.36
CA TYR A 706 30.39 6.07 44.22
C TYR A 706 31.46 5.51 45.17
N GLU A 707 32.71 5.53 44.75
CA GLU A 707 33.86 5.59 45.64
C GLU A 707 34.80 6.68 45.11
N PHE A 708 34.72 7.84 45.76
CA PHE A 708 35.66 8.95 45.76
C PHE A 708 36.06 9.61 44.42
N GLY A 709 35.47 10.79 44.16
CA GLY A 709 36.27 11.96 43.75
C GLY A 709 36.06 12.58 42.36
N ALA A 710 35.42 11.92 41.40
CA ALA A 710 35.18 12.52 40.08
C ALA A 710 33.72 12.36 39.64
N LYS A 711 32.94 13.44 39.73
CA LYS A 711 31.55 13.49 39.26
C LYS A 711 31.51 13.36 37.73
N ASN A 712 31.14 12.18 37.22
CA ASN A 712 30.75 12.01 35.83
C ASN A 712 29.35 12.61 35.64
N THR A 713 29.25 13.94 35.58
CA THR A 713 28.01 14.63 35.27
C THR A 713 27.79 14.66 33.76
N TRP A 714 26.66 14.12 33.32
CA TRP A 714 26.28 14.08 31.90
C TRP A 714 25.43 15.29 31.56
N TYR A 715 25.51 15.78 30.32
CA TYR A 715 24.73 16.93 29.87
C TYR A 715 23.78 16.46 28.79
N ALA A 716 22.50 16.68 29.00
CA ALA A 716 21.46 16.18 28.10
C ALA A 716 20.46 17.27 27.74
N THR A 717 19.95 17.19 26.51
CA THR A 717 19.03 18.14 25.90
C THR A 717 17.69 17.47 25.63
N ILE A 718 16.60 18.22 25.79
CA ILE A 718 15.24 17.70 25.63
C ILE A 718 14.94 17.55 24.13
N ARG A 719 14.42 16.39 23.74
CA ARG A 719 13.94 16.09 22.39
C ARG A 719 12.62 15.34 22.49
N TYR A 720 11.76 15.45 21.49
CA TYR A 720 10.56 14.62 21.43
C TYR A 720 10.65 13.65 20.25
N ALA A 721 10.04 12.50 20.41
CA ALA A 721 9.88 11.50 19.37
C ALA A 721 8.43 11.04 19.31
N THR A 722 7.93 10.87 18.10
CA THR A 722 6.61 10.28 17.87
C THR A 722 6.81 8.80 17.58
N SER A 723 5.90 7.94 18.06
CA SER A 723 5.96 6.48 17.84
C SER A 723 6.03 6.05 16.36
N GLN A 724 5.85 6.98 15.41
CA GLN A 724 5.78 6.76 13.96
C GLN A 724 7.08 7.04 13.18
N LYS A 725 8.15 7.51 13.83
CA LYS A 725 9.43 7.75 13.17
C LYS A 725 10.50 7.97 14.23
N SER A 726 11.58 7.20 14.18
CA SER A 726 12.86 7.54 14.82
C SER A 726 13.53 8.77 14.19
N ARG A 727 12.76 9.80 13.77
CA ARG A 727 13.28 11.12 13.43
C ARG A 727 13.19 11.99 14.68
N MET A 728 14.32 12.14 15.35
CA MET A 728 14.49 13.12 16.42
C MET A 728 14.28 14.52 15.83
N VAL A 729 13.27 15.25 16.32
CA VAL A 729 13.11 16.68 16.04
C VAL A 729 13.72 17.42 17.23
N GLU A 730 14.72 18.25 16.93
CA GLU A 730 15.42 19.06 17.92
C GLU A 730 14.59 20.30 18.24
N ILE A 731 14.39 20.60 19.52
CA ILE A 731 13.91 21.91 19.97
C ILE A 731 15.18 22.77 20.07
N GLN A 732 15.52 23.48 19.00
CA GLN A 732 16.41 24.63 19.07
C GLN A 732 15.53 25.87 19.19
N GLU A 733 15.60 26.55 20.34
CA GLU A 733 15.45 28.00 20.40
C GLU A 733 16.84 28.64 20.50
#